data_AF-A0A960I3H1-F1
#
_entry.id   AF-A0A960I3H1-F1
#
_cell.length_a   1.000
_cell.length_b   1.000
_cell.length_c   1.000
_cell.angle_alpha   90.00
_cell.angle_beta   90.00
_cell.angle_gamma   90.00
#
_symmetry.space_group_name_H-M   'P 1'
#
loop_
_entity.id
_entity.type
_entity.pdbx_description
1 polymer ?
#
loop_
_entity_poly.entity_id
_entity_poly.type
_entity_poly.pdbx_seq_one_letter_code
_entity_poly.pdbx_strand_id
1 'polypeptide(L)'
;MAVHVLWVIKGLGPGGAERLLVALAGAHDPEVATFECAFVVPWKDHLVADLEARGVRCHCLSTSRRDPRWPIRLARLARSSRFDVVHVHSPLPGSIARLAARSVPKARRPVLFTTEHNAWRTFRRPTRWLNRLTNRADRFTFAVSAEVAGSLRGPVVERSTVLVHGIDLPSVRAAAGGRAAMRAALGVGDDEFLFVTVANHRAQKDYPNLLAACARLRAHGVPFRLAAVGQGPLEDAARALHAELGLGDSVLLLGYRADSVDVLAAADAFVMASKWEGLPVALMEACALGLPCVLTEVGGMPDALGPDGARWVPPADASALAAAMAEVAGDAALRADLAAHATTAGEQFDVRRAAREIERHYVPPVPSWDAPVGLEGIEVRRAGPGEEAAAIALCQQVLGHADDAAWPALFQWKHRENPFGTSPMWVAVDDGRIVAVRVFMRWQFRHAGRVIDAVRAVDTATDPAYQGKGLFTALTLQGLSELEAEGVEMVFNTPNTQSRPGYLKMGWQVVGRLRPAMNLRSPVALPRVMRSRVPASLFPDEPTVGVPMGEWLDGGGLDRFPLPSGGGLRTAWTPDTLRWRFGAAVQPCRVVDDGHAAIVVERRRRGQVTELVCLLALGPTVAADRLLRRTVRRAGADVALRLGPPRPHAGFLPVPGAGPILTCRMLRPEPTPPLDDWDLELGSVVLF
;
A
#
# COMPACT_ATOMS: atom_id res chain seq x y z
N MET A 1 4.82 2.04 -12.14
CA MET A 1 5.24 0.67 -12.47
C MET A 1 4.46 -0.29 -11.59
N ALA A 2 3.89 -1.33 -12.19
CA ALA A 2 3.16 -2.36 -11.46
C ALA A 2 4.07 -3.02 -10.40
N VAL A 3 3.51 -3.30 -9.23
CA VAL A 3 4.21 -4.00 -8.15
C VAL A 3 4.40 -5.47 -8.53
N HIS A 4 5.63 -5.96 -8.52
CA HIS A 4 5.90 -7.36 -8.78
C HIS A 4 5.78 -8.20 -7.50
N VAL A 5 4.79 -9.10 -7.49
CA VAL A 5 4.40 -9.89 -6.32
C VAL A 5 4.74 -11.37 -6.52
N LEU A 6 5.45 -11.95 -5.55
CA LEU A 6 5.60 -13.41 -5.43
C LEU A 6 4.59 -13.97 -4.45
N TRP A 7 3.62 -14.74 -4.95
CA TRP A 7 2.78 -15.60 -4.13
C TRP A 7 3.55 -16.83 -3.66
N VAL A 8 3.38 -17.19 -2.39
CA VAL A 8 3.99 -18.40 -1.82
C VAL A 8 2.91 -19.24 -1.15
N ILE A 9 2.70 -20.45 -1.66
CA ILE A 9 1.68 -21.38 -1.18
C ILE A 9 2.25 -22.79 -0.97
N LYS A 10 1.59 -23.63 -0.19
CA LYS A 10 2.06 -25.00 0.07
C LYS A 10 1.99 -25.89 -1.18
N GLY A 11 0.92 -25.79 -1.96
CA GLY A 11 0.67 -26.54 -3.19
C GLY A 11 -0.42 -25.85 -3.99
N LEU A 12 -0.65 -26.30 -5.22
CA LEU A 12 -1.66 -25.85 -6.18
C LEU A 12 -2.62 -27.00 -6.52
N GLY A 13 -3.09 -27.70 -5.48
CA GLY A 13 -4.13 -28.72 -5.64
C GLY A 13 -5.53 -28.08 -5.74
N PRO A 14 -6.60 -28.87 -5.84
CA PRO A 14 -7.98 -28.37 -6.01
C PRO A 14 -8.59 -27.83 -4.71
N GLY A 15 -7.79 -27.26 -3.82
CA GLY A 15 -8.25 -26.68 -2.56
C GLY A 15 -8.84 -25.28 -2.75
N GLY A 16 -9.63 -24.83 -1.77
CA GLY A 16 -10.27 -23.51 -1.83
C GLY A 16 -9.26 -22.36 -1.88
N ALA A 17 -8.25 -22.36 -1.01
CA ALA A 17 -7.23 -21.31 -0.99
C ALA A 17 -6.46 -21.20 -2.31
N GLU A 18 -6.19 -22.33 -2.96
CA GLU A 18 -5.54 -22.40 -4.26
C GLU A 18 -6.46 -21.88 -5.39
N ARG A 19 -7.76 -22.22 -5.38
CA ARG A 19 -8.74 -21.68 -6.34
C ARG A 19 -8.93 -20.16 -6.21
N LEU A 20 -8.88 -19.63 -4.99
CA LEU A 20 -8.95 -18.19 -4.74
C LEU A 20 -7.77 -17.42 -5.37
N LEU A 21 -6.58 -18.04 -5.48
CA LEU A 21 -5.47 -17.44 -6.21
C LEU A 21 -5.71 -17.39 -7.72
N VAL A 22 -6.33 -18.43 -8.29
CA VAL A 22 -6.71 -18.43 -9.71
C VAL A 22 -7.74 -17.35 -9.99
N ALA A 23 -8.78 -17.23 -9.14
CA ALA A 23 -9.77 -16.19 -9.26
C ALA A 23 -9.15 -14.79 -9.14
N LEU A 24 -8.26 -14.59 -8.16
CA LEU A 24 -7.54 -13.32 -7.97
C LEU A 24 -6.66 -12.98 -9.18
N ALA A 25 -5.95 -13.96 -9.74
CA ALA A 25 -5.17 -13.77 -10.97
C ALA A 25 -6.03 -13.40 -12.18
N GLY A 26 -7.31 -13.79 -12.23
CA GLY A 26 -8.22 -13.38 -13.29
C GLY A 26 -8.84 -11.98 -13.09
N ALA A 27 -8.83 -11.46 -11.86
CA ALA A 27 -9.58 -10.27 -11.48
C ALA A 27 -8.72 -9.04 -11.15
N HIS A 28 -7.40 -9.23 -11.06
CA HIS A 28 -6.46 -8.16 -10.74
C HIS A 28 -6.28 -7.14 -11.86
N ASP A 29 -5.79 -5.96 -11.49
CA ASP A 29 -5.31 -4.95 -12.44
C ASP A 29 -3.81 -5.17 -12.73
N PRO A 30 -3.43 -5.58 -13.96
CA PRO A 30 -2.04 -5.83 -14.33
C PRO A 30 -1.19 -4.55 -14.36
N GLU A 31 -1.79 -3.37 -14.42
CA GLU A 31 -1.08 -2.09 -14.31
C GLU A 31 -0.69 -1.78 -12.86
N VAL A 32 -1.42 -2.33 -11.89
CA VAL A 32 -1.20 -2.14 -10.45
C VAL A 32 -0.25 -3.19 -9.88
N ALA A 33 -0.48 -4.48 -10.20
CA ALA A 33 0.33 -5.58 -9.70
C ALA A 33 0.47 -6.69 -10.74
N THR A 34 1.61 -7.38 -10.72
CA THR A 34 1.82 -8.60 -11.51
C THR A 34 2.28 -9.73 -10.60
N PHE A 35 1.97 -10.98 -10.99
CA PHE A 35 2.13 -12.13 -10.11
C PHE A 35 3.05 -13.21 -10.67
N GLU A 36 3.88 -13.76 -9.79
CA GLU A 36 4.46 -15.10 -9.94
C GLU A 36 4.05 -15.94 -8.72
N CYS A 37 3.92 -17.25 -8.89
CA CYS A 37 3.52 -18.14 -7.80
C CYS A 37 4.59 -19.20 -7.53
N ALA A 38 4.97 -19.41 -6.27
CA ALA A 38 5.86 -20.47 -5.84
C ALA A 38 5.14 -21.44 -4.91
N PHE A 39 5.28 -22.74 -5.18
CA PHE A 39 4.65 -23.80 -4.41
C PHE A 39 5.63 -24.92 -4.05
N VAL A 40 5.33 -25.67 -2.98
CA VAL A 40 6.30 -26.62 -2.38
C VAL A 40 5.97 -28.08 -2.68
N VAL A 41 4.70 -28.44 -2.87
CA VAL A 41 4.28 -29.84 -3.03
C VAL A 41 4.13 -30.19 -4.52
N PRO A 42 5.04 -30.98 -5.11
CA PRO A 42 5.11 -31.13 -6.58
C PRO A 42 3.92 -31.88 -7.20
N TRP A 43 3.31 -32.85 -6.51
CA TRP A 43 2.11 -33.56 -7.00
C TRP A 43 0.80 -32.81 -6.74
N LYS A 44 0.88 -31.57 -6.26
CA LYS A 44 -0.27 -30.67 -6.09
C LYS A 44 -0.09 -29.53 -7.09
N ASP A 45 -0.25 -29.83 -8.35
CA ASP A 45 0.03 -28.98 -9.52
C ASP A 45 -1.22 -28.76 -10.40
N HIS A 46 -2.40 -29.19 -9.94
CA HIS A 46 -3.61 -29.24 -10.74
C HIS A 46 -4.04 -27.87 -11.26
N LEU A 47 -3.75 -26.78 -10.52
CA LEU A 47 -4.10 -25.41 -10.90
C LEU A 47 -2.92 -24.63 -11.54
N VAL A 48 -1.80 -25.29 -11.88
CA VAL A 48 -0.66 -24.63 -12.53
C VAL A 48 -1.07 -24.10 -13.90
N ALA A 49 -1.70 -24.93 -14.73
CA ALA A 49 -2.15 -24.54 -16.06
C ALA A 49 -3.13 -23.36 -16.01
N ASP A 50 -4.05 -23.34 -15.04
CA ASP A 50 -5.02 -22.25 -14.86
C ASP A 50 -4.35 -20.92 -14.48
N LEU A 51 -3.30 -20.97 -13.66
CA LEU A 51 -2.51 -19.79 -13.29
C LEU A 51 -1.65 -19.29 -14.47
N GLU A 52 -1.00 -20.20 -15.19
CA GLU A 52 -0.17 -19.86 -16.34
C GLU A 52 -0.99 -19.28 -17.50
N ALA A 53 -2.20 -19.79 -17.73
CA ALA A 53 -3.15 -19.22 -18.69
C ALA A 53 -3.56 -17.76 -18.36
N ARG A 54 -3.41 -17.35 -17.09
CA ARG A 54 -3.65 -15.98 -16.59
C ARG A 54 -2.36 -15.16 -16.46
N GLY A 55 -1.26 -15.63 -17.06
CA GLY A 55 0.03 -14.95 -17.05
C GLY A 55 0.85 -15.12 -15.75
N VAL A 56 0.41 -15.97 -14.82
CA VAL A 56 1.11 -16.20 -13.55
C VAL A 56 2.09 -17.35 -13.69
N ARG A 57 3.38 -17.02 -13.81
CA ARG A 57 4.44 -18.03 -13.87
C ARG A 57 4.54 -18.81 -12.55
N CYS A 58 4.48 -20.14 -12.63
CA CYS A 58 4.53 -21.02 -11.47
C CYS A 58 5.94 -21.64 -11.25
N HIS A 59 6.39 -21.68 -10.00
CA HIS A 59 7.68 -22.23 -9.57
C HIS A 59 7.48 -23.37 -8.58
N CYS A 60 7.74 -24.60 -9.01
CA CYS A 60 7.80 -25.72 -8.09
C CYS A 60 9.13 -25.73 -7.34
N LEU A 61 9.09 -25.56 -6.02
CA LEU A 61 10.27 -25.43 -5.16
C LEU A 61 10.86 -26.78 -4.72
N SER A 62 10.17 -27.89 -4.98
CA SER A 62 10.56 -29.23 -4.57
C SER A 62 10.51 -30.20 -5.75
N THR A 63 11.42 -31.16 -5.79
CA THR A 63 11.42 -32.22 -6.81
C THR A 63 10.89 -33.55 -6.28
N SER A 64 10.58 -33.66 -4.99
CA SER A 64 10.08 -34.91 -4.38
C SER A 64 9.28 -34.68 -3.10
N ARG A 65 8.75 -35.76 -2.51
CA ARG A 65 7.93 -35.74 -1.28
C ARG A 65 8.66 -35.32 -0.01
N ARG A 66 9.99 -35.44 0.01
CA ARG A 66 10.83 -35.14 1.18
C ARG A 66 12.05 -34.29 0.81
N ASP A 67 11.95 -33.46 -0.23
CA ASP A 67 13.09 -32.63 -0.65
C ASP A 67 13.47 -31.63 0.45
N PRO A 68 14.67 -31.72 1.06
CA PRO A 68 15.07 -30.79 2.12
C PRO A 68 15.55 -29.44 1.57
N ARG A 69 15.69 -29.29 0.24
CA ARG A 69 16.27 -28.11 -0.41
C ARG A 69 15.25 -27.05 -0.80
N TRP A 70 13.95 -27.34 -0.71
CA TRP A 70 12.91 -26.35 -1.03
C TRP A 70 13.05 -25.02 -0.24
N PRO A 71 13.47 -24.99 1.04
CA PRO A 71 13.67 -23.73 1.76
C PRO A 71 14.79 -22.89 1.14
N ILE A 72 15.85 -23.53 0.65
CA ILE A 72 16.99 -22.88 -0.01
C ILE A 72 16.53 -22.30 -1.35
N ARG A 73 15.74 -23.06 -2.12
CA ARG A 73 15.19 -22.57 -3.39
C ARG A 73 14.23 -21.40 -3.19
N LEU A 74 13.32 -21.48 -2.20
CA LEU A 74 12.45 -20.36 -1.82
C LEU A 74 13.27 -19.13 -1.43
N ALA A 75 14.31 -19.33 -0.61
CA ALA A 75 15.15 -18.24 -0.15
C ALA A 75 15.96 -17.61 -1.29
N ARG A 76 16.44 -18.39 -2.26
CA ARG A 76 17.09 -17.85 -3.48
C ARG A 76 16.10 -17.06 -4.32
N LEU A 77 14.89 -17.59 -4.51
CA LEU A 77 13.84 -16.95 -5.29
C LEU A 77 13.43 -15.60 -4.69
N ALA A 78 13.14 -15.58 -3.38
CA ALA A 78 12.78 -14.37 -2.66
C ALA A 78 13.93 -13.34 -2.57
N ARG A 79 15.20 -13.77 -2.73
CA ARG A 79 16.38 -12.89 -2.73
C ARG A 79 16.75 -12.33 -4.10
N SER A 80 16.10 -12.78 -5.18
CA SER A 80 16.47 -12.40 -6.56
C SER A 80 16.29 -10.90 -6.88
N SER A 81 15.82 -10.08 -5.92
CA SER A 81 15.55 -8.64 -6.05
C SER A 81 14.59 -8.24 -7.18
N ARG A 82 13.90 -9.22 -7.79
CA ARG A 82 12.88 -9.00 -8.82
C ARG A 82 11.47 -8.79 -8.28
N PHE A 83 11.30 -8.94 -6.97
CA PHE A 83 10.00 -8.86 -6.31
C PHE A 83 10.00 -7.71 -5.32
N ASP A 84 8.98 -6.87 -5.45
CA ASP A 84 8.68 -5.80 -4.51
C ASP A 84 7.94 -6.36 -3.29
N VAL A 85 7.10 -7.36 -3.52
CA VAL A 85 6.26 -8.00 -2.51
C VAL A 85 6.42 -9.51 -2.53
N VAL A 86 6.46 -10.14 -1.34
CA VAL A 86 6.23 -11.57 -1.18
C VAL A 86 4.99 -11.76 -0.33
N HIS A 87 3.94 -12.34 -0.91
CA HIS A 87 2.67 -12.58 -0.24
C HIS A 87 2.45 -14.08 -0.01
N VAL A 88 2.28 -14.46 1.26
CA VAL A 88 2.30 -15.86 1.66
C VAL A 88 0.91 -16.35 2.10
N HIS A 89 0.48 -17.50 1.58
CA HIS A 89 -0.82 -18.11 1.87
C HIS A 89 -0.70 -19.37 2.75
N SER A 90 0.47 -19.62 3.35
CA SER A 90 0.72 -20.83 4.13
C SER A 90 1.75 -20.61 5.25
N PRO A 91 1.50 -21.06 6.48
CA PRO A 91 2.28 -20.63 7.65
C PRO A 91 3.72 -21.16 7.67
N LEU A 92 3.97 -22.39 7.19
CA LEU A 92 5.32 -22.96 7.13
C LEU A 92 6.17 -22.32 6.00
N PRO A 93 5.71 -22.27 4.73
CA PRO A 93 6.40 -21.49 3.69
C PRO A 93 6.60 -20.02 4.10
N GLY A 94 5.61 -19.40 4.76
CA GLY A 94 5.69 -18.02 5.21
C GLY A 94 6.77 -17.77 6.24
N SER A 95 6.92 -18.68 7.19
CA SER A 95 8.01 -18.63 8.15
C SER A 95 9.38 -18.65 7.48
N ILE A 96 9.56 -19.48 6.44
CA ILE A 96 10.81 -19.56 5.68
C ILE A 96 11.02 -18.30 4.83
N ALA A 97 9.99 -17.80 4.15
CA ALA A 97 10.05 -16.57 3.37
C ALA A 97 10.46 -15.36 4.22
N ARG A 98 9.88 -15.22 5.42
CA ARG A 98 10.22 -14.16 6.39
C ARG A 98 11.69 -14.24 6.84
N LEU A 99 12.20 -15.44 7.11
CA LEU A 99 13.60 -15.63 7.47
C LEU A 99 14.53 -15.33 6.28
N ALA A 100 14.16 -15.73 5.07
CA ALA A 100 14.91 -15.43 3.86
C ALA A 100 14.99 -13.93 3.60
N ALA A 101 13.88 -13.20 3.72
CA ALA A 101 13.84 -11.75 3.51
C ALA A 101 14.73 -10.99 4.50
N ARG A 102 14.93 -11.48 5.73
CA ARG A 102 15.85 -10.86 6.70
C ARG A 102 17.30 -10.82 6.24
N SER A 103 17.72 -11.80 5.45
CA SER A 103 19.07 -11.83 4.87
C SER A 103 19.24 -10.95 3.63
N VAL A 104 18.16 -10.33 3.13
CA VAL A 104 18.24 -9.32 2.07
C VAL A 104 18.52 -7.94 2.70
N PRO A 105 19.46 -7.14 2.14
CA PRO A 105 19.69 -5.77 2.56
C PRO A 105 18.39 -4.96 2.56
N LYS A 106 18.19 -4.11 3.59
CA LYS A 106 16.93 -3.37 3.81
C LYS A 106 16.46 -2.58 2.58
N ALA A 107 17.39 -2.04 1.78
CA ALA A 107 17.09 -1.26 0.59
C ALA A 107 16.53 -2.08 -0.59
N ARG A 108 16.68 -3.41 -0.59
CA ARG A 108 16.24 -4.32 -1.66
C ARG A 108 15.32 -5.43 -1.14
N ARG A 109 14.89 -5.30 0.11
CA ARG A 109 14.12 -6.34 0.79
C ARG A 109 12.65 -6.25 0.34
N PRO A 110 12.06 -7.35 -0.14
CA PRO A 110 10.65 -7.35 -0.48
C PRO A 110 9.78 -7.09 0.75
N VAL A 111 8.68 -6.39 0.57
CA VAL A 111 7.64 -6.22 1.59
C VAL A 111 6.91 -7.55 1.76
N LEU A 112 6.65 -7.93 3.01
CA LEU A 112 6.04 -9.23 3.32
C LEU A 112 4.57 -9.06 3.68
N PHE A 113 3.71 -9.85 3.05
CA PHE A 113 2.29 -9.97 3.38
C PHE A 113 1.97 -11.43 3.72
N THR A 114 0.89 -11.65 4.45
CA THR A 114 0.38 -13.01 4.69
C THR A 114 -1.14 -13.03 4.67
N THR A 115 -1.73 -13.97 3.94
CA THR A 115 -3.13 -14.37 4.16
C THR A 115 -3.16 -15.63 5.01
N GLU A 116 -3.78 -15.54 6.19
CA GLU A 116 -4.05 -16.69 7.04
C GLU A 116 -5.43 -17.27 6.69
N HIS A 117 -5.46 -18.53 6.27
CA HIS A 117 -6.69 -19.24 5.83
C HIS A 117 -7.33 -20.08 6.94
N ASN A 118 -6.64 -20.29 8.06
CA ASN A 118 -7.12 -21.13 9.14
C ASN A 118 -6.77 -20.49 10.50
N ALA A 119 -7.59 -20.76 11.50
CA ALA A 119 -7.34 -20.28 12.85
C ALA A 119 -5.99 -20.84 13.38
N TRP A 120 -5.23 -19.99 14.06
CA TRP A 120 -3.89 -20.28 14.56
C TRP A 120 -3.82 -21.55 15.44
N ARG A 121 -4.92 -21.87 16.13
CA ARG A 121 -5.10 -23.07 16.96
C ARG A 121 -5.08 -24.40 16.19
N THR A 122 -5.30 -24.37 14.87
CA THR A 122 -5.31 -25.56 14.00
C THR A 122 -3.92 -25.95 13.52
N PHE A 123 -2.93 -25.04 13.63
CA PHE A 123 -1.56 -25.32 13.18
C PHE A 123 -0.83 -26.28 14.12
N ARG A 124 0.01 -27.15 13.53
CA ARG A 124 0.94 -28.02 14.28
C ARG A 124 1.82 -27.17 15.18
N ARG A 125 2.08 -27.62 16.41
CA ARG A 125 2.88 -26.90 17.43
C ARG A 125 4.19 -26.28 16.91
N PRO A 126 5.08 -26.98 16.18
CA PRO A 126 6.32 -26.37 15.70
C PRO A 126 6.08 -25.24 14.69
N THR A 127 5.11 -25.41 13.78
CA THR A 127 4.73 -24.36 12.82
C THR A 127 4.15 -23.14 13.52
N ARG A 128 3.36 -23.36 14.58
CA ARG A 128 2.78 -22.30 15.40
C ARG A 128 3.85 -21.43 16.07
N TRP A 129 4.85 -22.06 16.69
CA TRP A 129 5.97 -21.37 17.31
C TRP A 129 6.78 -20.58 16.29
N LEU A 130 7.12 -21.20 15.16
CA LEU A 130 7.91 -20.54 14.13
C LEU A 130 7.17 -19.35 13.49
N ASN A 131 5.87 -19.49 13.22
CA ASN A 131 5.04 -18.39 12.73
C ASN A 131 5.01 -17.24 13.76
N ARG A 132 4.78 -17.52 15.04
CA ARG A 132 4.81 -16.51 16.12
C ARG A 132 6.14 -15.75 16.22
N LEU A 133 7.26 -16.44 16.04
CA LEU A 133 8.58 -15.81 16.12
C LEU A 133 8.88 -14.91 14.90
N THR A 134 8.25 -15.19 13.76
CA THR A 134 8.58 -14.55 12.48
C THR A 134 7.54 -13.53 12.01
N ASN A 135 6.28 -13.63 12.41
CA ASN A 135 5.15 -12.82 11.89
C ASN A 135 5.32 -11.30 12.04
N ARG A 136 6.11 -10.82 13.02
CA ARG A 136 6.47 -9.39 13.15
C ARG A 136 7.15 -8.80 11.91
N ALA A 137 7.68 -9.65 11.02
CA ALA A 137 8.30 -9.24 9.78
C ALA A 137 7.27 -8.86 8.69
N ASP A 138 6.02 -9.28 8.86
CA ASP A 138 4.95 -8.93 7.93
C ASP A 138 4.59 -7.45 8.07
N ARG A 139 4.43 -6.78 6.93
CA ARG A 139 3.88 -5.43 6.81
C ARG A 139 2.42 -5.45 7.23
N PHE A 140 1.68 -6.44 6.74
CA PHE A 140 0.25 -6.58 6.93
C PHE A 140 -0.19 -8.04 6.76
N THR A 141 -1.29 -8.41 7.42
CA THR A 141 -1.88 -9.75 7.35
C THR A 141 -3.38 -9.68 7.04
N PHE A 142 -3.80 -10.46 6.06
CA PHE A 142 -5.21 -10.69 5.78
C PHE A 142 -5.68 -11.94 6.53
N ALA A 143 -6.80 -11.83 7.25
CA ALA A 143 -7.48 -12.95 7.85
C ALA A 143 -8.76 -13.23 7.05
N VAL A 144 -9.02 -14.49 6.67
CA VAL A 144 -10.20 -14.80 5.84
C VAL A 144 -11.54 -14.74 6.58
N SER A 145 -11.53 -14.60 7.90
CA SER A 145 -12.72 -14.45 8.75
C SER A 145 -12.38 -13.78 10.09
N ALA A 146 -13.41 -13.34 10.83
CA ALA A 146 -13.22 -12.77 12.16
C ALA A 146 -12.64 -13.79 13.16
N GLU A 147 -13.04 -15.08 13.09
CA GLU A 147 -12.40 -16.13 13.90
C GLU A 147 -10.89 -16.22 13.62
N VAL A 148 -10.50 -16.19 12.34
CA VAL A 148 -9.09 -16.24 11.97
C VAL A 148 -8.36 -15.00 12.49
N ALA A 149 -8.94 -13.81 12.37
CA ALA A 149 -8.39 -12.57 12.90
C ALA A 149 -8.23 -12.62 14.43
N GLY A 150 -9.26 -13.06 15.16
CA GLY A 150 -9.23 -13.25 16.62
C GLY A 150 -8.24 -14.32 17.07
N SER A 151 -7.82 -15.22 16.18
CA SER A 151 -6.78 -16.22 16.44
C SER A 151 -5.35 -15.70 16.25
N LEU A 152 -5.15 -14.54 15.60
CA LEU A 152 -3.84 -13.94 15.37
C LEU A 152 -3.17 -13.57 16.71
N ARG A 153 -1.83 -13.57 16.73
CA ARG A 153 -1.04 -13.32 17.95
C ARG A 153 0.17 -12.43 17.67
N GLY A 154 0.47 -11.51 18.58
CA GLY A 154 1.64 -10.62 18.51
C GLY A 154 1.36 -9.33 17.72
N PRO A 155 2.41 -8.61 17.28
CA PRO A 155 2.28 -7.28 16.65
C PRO A 155 1.49 -7.23 15.34
N VAL A 156 1.18 -8.39 14.78
CA VAL A 156 0.42 -8.52 13.53
C VAL A 156 -1.07 -8.26 13.72
N VAL A 157 -1.59 -8.38 14.95
CA VAL A 157 -3.00 -8.13 15.27
C VAL A 157 -3.40 -6.69 14.88
N GLU A 158 -2.60 -5.70 15.27
CA GLU A 158 -2.78 -4.28 14.91
C GLU A 158 -2.55 -3.99 13.41
N ARG A 159 -2.02 -4.96 12.66
CA ARG A 159 -1.67 -4.85 11.23
C ARG A 159 -2.41 -5.90 10.43
N SER A 160 -3.67 -6.14 10.79
CA SER A 160 -4.49 -7.12 10.12
C SER A 160 -5.90 -6.62 9.90
N THR A 161 -6.53 -7.17 8.86
CA THR A 161 -7.96 -6.96 8.59
C THR A 161 -8.59 -8.28 8.16
N VAL A 162 -9.91 -8.37 8.34
CA VAL A 162 -10.69 -9.45 7.76
C VAL A 162 -10.89 -9.16 6.28
N LEU A 163 -10.45 -10.07 5.42
CA LEU A 163 -10.62 -10.00 3.98
C LEU A 163 -11.17 -11.32 3.46
N VAL A 164 -12.42 -11.29 3.04
CA VAL A 164 -13.02 -12.38 2.26
C VAL A 164 -12.52 -12.27 0.82
N HIS A 165 -11.81 -13.30 0.33
CA HIS A 165 -11.17 -13.29 -0.99
C HIS A 165 -12.17 -13.25 -2.16
N GLY A 166 -13.37 -13.79 -1.98
CA GLY A 166 -14.39 -13.87 -3.04
C GLY A 166 -14.05 -14.83 -4.18
N ILE A 167 -15.02 -15.03 -5.06
CA ILE A 167 -15.05 -15.95 -6.20
C ILE A 167 -15.37 -15.17 -7.49
N ASP A 168 -15.18 -15.82 -8.63
CA ASP A 168 -15.61 -15.30 -9.93
C ASP A 168 -17.14 -15.43 -10.07
N LEU A 169 -17.87 -14.40 -9.62
CA LEU A 169 -19.35 -14.41 -9.63
C LEU A 169 -19.94 -14.60 -11.03
N PRO A 170 -19.47 -13.90 -12.09
CA PRO A 170 -19.94 -14.16 -13.45
C PRO A 170 -19.79 -15.62 -13.88
N SER A 171 -18.62 -16.22 -13.66
CA SER A 171 -18.38 -17.63 -14.01
C SER A 171 -19.29 -18.58 -13.23
N VAL A 172 -19.54 -18.32 -11.94
CA VAL A 172 -20.39 -19.18 -11.12
C VAL A 172 -21.85 -19.06 -11.53
N ARG A 173 -22.35 -17.85 -11.78
CA ARG A 173 -23.74 -17.62 -12.20
C ARG A 173 -24.04 -18.20 -13.57
N ALA A 174 -23.06 -18.25 -14.47
CA ALA A 174 -23.21 -18.86 -15.79
C ALA A 174 -23.57 -20.36 -15.73
N ALA A 175 -23.14 -21.07 -14.67
CA ALA A 175 -23.45 -22.49 -14.48
C ALA A 175 -24.95 -22.78 -14.27
N ALA A 176 -25.74 -21.78 -13.85
CA ALA A 176 -27.18 -21.91 -13.64
C ALA A 176 -27.94 -22.36 -14.91
N GLY A 177 -27.43 -22.02 -16.11
CA GLY A 177 -28.03 -22.42 -17.38
C GLY A 177 -28.03 -23.94 -17.63
N GLY A 178 -27.15 -24.70 -16.95
CA GLY A 178 -26.99 -26.15 -17.12
C GLY A 178 -27.86 -27.02 -16.20
N ARG A 179 -28.70 -26.41 -15.36
CA ARG A 179 -29.42 -27.09 -14.26
C ARG A 179 -30.14 -28.37 -14.69
N ALA A 180 -31.00 -28.30 -15.72
CA ALA A 180 -31.82 -29.44 -16.14
C ALA A 180 -30.97 -30.62 -16.64
N ALA A 181 -29.93 -30.34 -17.44
CA ALA A 181 -29.03 -31.36 -17.94
C ALA A 181 -28.22 -32.02 -16.81
N MET A 182 -27.76 -31.24 -15.83
CA MET A 182 -27.01 -31.78 -14.69
C MET A 182 -27.90 -32.62 -13.76
N ARG A 183 -29.17 -32.21 -13.51
CA ARG A 183 -30.12 -33.03 -12.75
C ARG A 183 -30.36 -34.39 -13.41
N ALA A 184 -30.59 -34.40 -14.72
CA ALA A 184 -30.74 -35.63 -15.49
C ALA A 184 -29.47 -36.51 -15.42
N ALA A 185 -28.28 -35.92 -15.55
CA ALA A 185 -27.01 -36.64 -15.44
C ALA A 185 -26.74 -37.24 -14.05
N LEU A 186 -27.29 -36.62 -12.99
CA LEU A 186 -27.23 -37.12 -11.62
C LEU A 186 -28.34 -38.14 -11.31
N GLY A 187 -29.25 -38.41 -12.26
CA GLY A 187 -30.39 -39.31 -12.07
C GLY A 187 -31.44 -38.77 -11.09
N VAL A 188 -31.53 -37.45 -10.95
CA VAL A 188 -32.46 -36.79 -10.02
C VAL A 188 -33.80 -36.61 -10.74
N GLY A 189 -34.88 -37.16 -10.17
CA GLY A 189 -36.24 -37.00 -10.69
C GLY A 189 -36.75 -35.57 -10.57
N ASP A 190 -37.83 -35.27 -11.31
CA ASP A 190 -38.46 -33.94 -11.29
C ASP A 190 -39.07 -33.60 -9.92
N ASP A 191 -39.56 -34.62 -9.20
CA ASP A 191 -40.16 -34.48 -7.86
C ASP A 191 -39.17 -34.66 -6.70
N GLU A 192 -37.89 -34.99 -6.99
CA GLU A 192 -36.89 -35.23 -5.95
C GLU A 192 -36.18 -33.94 -5.54
N PHE A 193 -36.11 -33.71 -4.24
CA PHE A 193 -35.36 -32.59 -3.68
C PHE A 193 -33.85 -32.90 -3.66
N LEU A 194 -33.05 -32.08 -4.34
CA LEU A 194 -31.60 -32.26 -4.43
C LEU A 194 -30.86 -31.37 -3.43
N PHE A 195 -30.30 -31.99 -2.40
CA PHE A 195 -29.24 -31.38 -1.61
C PHE A 195 -27.88 -31.55 -2.30
N VAL A 196 -26.97 -30.61 -2.04
CA VAL A 196 -25.58 -30.71 -2.50
C VAL A 196 -24.60 -30.33 -1.40
N THR A 197 -23.47 -31.03 -1.37
CA THR A 197 -22.32 -30.63 -0.56
C THR A 197 -21.04 -30.71 -1.41
N VAL A 198 -20.19 -29.68 -1.33
CA VAL A 198 -18.89 -29.65 -2.00
C VAL A 198 -17.80 -29.49 -0.95
N ALA A 199 -17.20 -30.61 -0.55
CA ALA A 199 -16.32 -30.67 0.60
C ALA A 199 -15.36 -31.87 0.51
N ASN A 200 -14.07 -31.64 0.78
CA ASN A 200 -13.09 -32.73 0.82
C ASN A 200 -13.37 -33.75 1.95
N HIS A 201 -12.99 -35.02 1.76
CA HIS A 201 -13.19 -36.07 2.77
C HIS A 201 -12.13 -35.97 3.89
N ARG A 202 -12.31 -35.02 4.80
CA ARG A 202 -11.46 -34.80 5.98
C ARG A 202 -12.30 -34.68 7.24
N ALA A 203 -11.66 -34.95 8.38
CA ALA A 203 -12.33 -34.97 9.69
C ALA A 203 -13.07 -33.66 10.02
N GLN A 204 -12.61 -32.53 9.49
CA GLN A 204 -13.25 -31.23 9.69
C GLN A 204 -14.64 -31.12 9.04
N LYS A 205 -14.90 -31.84 7.94
CA LYS A 205 -16.14 -31.76 7.15
C LYS A 205 -17.26 -32.65 7.68
N ASP A 206 -16.93 -33.53 8.62
CA ASP A 206 -17.86 -34.38 9.35
C ASP A 206 -18.88 -35.17 8.51
N TYR A 207 -18.37 -35.85 7.48
CA TYR A 207 -19.18 -36.81 6.72
C TYR A 207 -19.97 -37.80 7.61
N PRO A 208 -19.45 -38.30 8.75
CA PRO A 208 -20.26 -39.11 9.65
C PRO A 208 -21.56 -38.44 10.13
N ASN A 209 -21.48 -37.15 10.50
CA ASN A 209 -22.66 -36.37 10.90
C ASN A 209 -23.63 -36.18 9.73
N LEU A 210 -23.11 -35.82 8.55
CA LEU A 210 -23.93 -35.62 7.35
C LEU A 210 -24.66 -36.90 6.90
N LEU A 211 -23.94 -38.03 6.85
CA LEU A 211 -24.50 -39.32 6.43
C LEU A 211 -25.53 -39.84 7.44
N ALA A 212 -25.27 -39.68 8.74
CA ALA A 212 -26.24 -40.02 9.78
C ALA A 212 -27.50 -39.15 9.71
N ALA A 213 -27.39 -37.86 9.33
CA ALA A 213 -28.54 -37.00 9.12
C ALA A 213 -29.36 -37.44 7.90
N CYS A 214 -28.70 -37.83 6.81
CA CYS A 214 -29.37 -38.40 5.63
C CYS A 214 -30.12 -39.69 5.95
N ALA A 215 -29.53 -40.57 6.77
CA ALA A 215 -30.18 -41.82 7.20
C ALA A 215 -31.47 -41.54 7.99
N ARG A 216 -31.42 -40.54 8.89
CA ARG A 216 -32.60 -40.08 9.63
C ARG A 216 -33.64 -39.46 8.70
N LEU A 217 -33.24 -38.57 7.80
CA LEU A 217 -34.14 -37.92 6.84
C LEU A 217 -34.90 -38.94 6.00
N ARG A 218 -34.20 -39.98 5.52
CA ARG A 218 -34.80 -41.09 4.78
C ARG A 218 -35.75 -41.91 5.65
N ALA A 219 -35.39 -42.19 6.91
CA ALA A 219 -36.28 -42.90 7.84
C ALA A 219 -37.59 -42.13 8.12
N HIS A 220 -37.59 -40.81 7.98
CA HIS A 220 -38.80 -39.97 8.07
C HIS A 220 -39.59 -39.90 6.75
N GLY A 221 -39.18 -40.63 5.71
CA GLY A 221 -39.92 -40.73 4.45
C GLY A 221 -39.81 -39.50 3.54
N VAL A 222 -38.86 -38.60 3.77
CA VAL A 222 -38.65 -37.43 2.90
C VAL A 222 -37.97 -37.90 1.59
N PRO A 223 -38.53 -37.62 0.40
CA PRO A 223 -37.89 -37.94 -0.87
C PRO A 223 -36.77 -36.94 -1.17
N PHE A 224 -35.52 -37.39 -1.16
CA PHE A 224 -34.37 -36.53 -1.45
C PHE A 224 -33.22 -37.29 -2.12
N ARG A 225 -32.34 -36.51 -2.75
CA ARG A 225 -30.98 -36.91 -3.10
C ARG A 225 -29.96 -35.95 -2.49
N LEU A 226 -28.79 -36.46 -2.11
CA LEU A 226 -27.63 -35.65 -1.74
C LEU A 226 -26.50 -35.92 -2.74
N ALA A 227 -26.11 -34.91 -3.52
CA ALA A 227 -24.90 -34.95 -4.33
C ALA A 227 -23.69 -34.50 -3.48
N ALA A 228 -22.80 -35.42 -3.13
CA ALA A 228 -21.60 -35.15 -2.36
C ALA A 228 -20.35 -35.16 -3.24
N VAL A 229 -19.82 -33.97 -3.50
CA VAL A 229 -18.62 -33.76 -4.32
C VAL A 229 -17.41 -33.53 -3.41
N GLY A 230 -16.35 -34.31 -3.63
CA GLY A 230 -15.09 -34.14 -2.95
C GLY A 230 -14.28 -35.43 -2.90
N GLN A 231 -13.01 -35.28 -2.57
CA GLN A 231 -12.08 -36.40 -2.38
C GLN A 231 -11.26 -36.16 -1.10
N GLY A 232 -10.66 -37.21 -0.56
CA GLY A 232 -9.78 -37.03 0.59
C GLY A 232 -9.43 -38.33 1.31
N PRO A 233 -8.58 -38.24 2.34
CA PRO A 233 -8.09 -39.41 3.07
C PRO A 233 -9.17 -40.21 3.81
N LEU A 234 -10.38 -39.67 3.98
CA LEU A 234 -11.50 -40.36 4.64
C LEU A 234 -12.56 -40.86 3.65
N GLU A 235 -12.26 -40.93 2.35
CA GLU A 235 -13.23 -41.37 1.35
C GLU A 235 -13.69 -42.81 1.57
N ASP A 236 -12.76 -43.75 1.81
CA ASP A 236 -13.11 -45.16 2.07
C ASP A 236 -13.99 -45.31 3.31
N ALA A 237 -13.69 -44.53 4.36
CA ALA A 237 -14.49 -44.51 5.59
C ALA A 237 -15.89 -43.94 5.34
N ALA A 238 -16.03 -42.90 4.50
CA ALA A 238 -17.33 -42.34 4.13
C ALA A 238 -18.15 -43.32 3.29
N ARG A 239 -17.52 -44.06 2.36
CA ARG A 239 -18.17 -45.11 1.55
C ARG A 239 -18.63 -46.28 2.41
N ALA A 240 -17.80 -46.73 3.35
CA ALA A 240 -18.17 -47.79 4.29
C ALA A 240 -19.39 -47.40 5.14
N LEU A 241 -19.40 -46.19 5.70
CA LEU A 241 -20.52 -45.69 6.48
C LEU A 241 -21.79 -45.47 5.64
N HIS A 242 -21.65 -45.03 4.39
CA HIS A 242 -22.77 -44.92 3.45
C HIS A 242 -23.45 -46.27 3.21
N ALA A 243 -22.64 -47.33 3.03
CA ALA A 243 -23.14 -48.69 2.87
C ALA A 243 -23.77 -49.24 4.17
N GLU A 244 -23.13 -49.01 5.32
CA GLU A 244 -23.64 -49.42 6.65
C GLU A 244 -25.01 -48.81 6.95
N LEU A 245 -25.18 -47.52 6.66
CA LEU A 245 -26.44 -46.80 6.84
C LEU A 245 -27.47 -47.11 5.75
N GLY A 246 -27.12 -47.96 4.77
CA GLY A 246 -28.01 -48.41 3.70
C GLY A 246 -28.52 -47.27 2.82
N LEU A 247 -27.75 -46.18 2.65
CA LEU A 247 -28.23 -44.93 2.03
C LEU A 247 -28.56 -45.05 0.54
N GLY A 248 -27.97 -46.03 -0.17
CA GLY A 248 -28.26 -46.30 -1.58
C GLY A 248 -28.13 -45.05 -2.46
N ASP A 249 -29.06 -44.87 -3.39
CA ASP A 249 -29.06 -43.79 -4.37
C ASP A 249 -29.53 -42.44 -3.81
N SER A 250 -30.01 -42.40 -2.56
CA SER A 250 -30.37 -41.15 -1.87
C SER A 250 -29.13 -40.31 -1.55
N VAL A 251 -27.93 -40.90 -1.53
CA VAL A 251 -26.67 -40.16 -1.34
C VAL A 251 -25.66 -40.59 -2.40
N LEU A 252 -25.30 -39.66 -3.28
CA LEU A 252 -24.36 -39.85 -4.37
C LEU A 252 -22.96 -39.37 -3.93
N LEU A 253 -22.07 -40.30 -3.61
CA LEU A 253 -20.67 -40.01 -3.32
C LEU A 253 -19.86 -39.89 -4.64
N LEU A 254 -19.84 -38.69 -5.21
CA LEU A 254 -19.37 -38.41 -6.57
C LEU A 254 -17.85 -38.32 -6.73
N GLY A 255 -17.09 -38.32 -5.64
CA GLY A 255 -15.64 -38.14 -5.69
C GLY A 255 -15.26 -36.72 -6.15
N TYR A 256 -14.04 -36.56 -6.68
CA TYR A 256 -13.60 -35.29 -7.25
C TYR A 256 -14.27 -34.99 -8.59
N ARG A 257 -14.80 -33.77 -8.72
CA ARG A 257 -15.38 -33.24 -9.95
C ARG A 257 -14.82 -31.85 -10.26
N ALA A 258 -14.42 -31.63 -11.50
CA ALA A 258 -13.97 -30.32 -11.97
C ALA A 258 -15.17 -29.37 -12.17
N ASP A 259 -16.30 -29.92 -12.59
CA ASP A 259 -17.61 -29.28 -12.80
C ASP A 259 -18.44 -29.19 -11.50
N SER A 260 -17.77 -28.95 -10.35
CA SER A 260 -18.45 -28.90 -9.04
C SER A 260 -19.49 -27.77 -8.94
N VAL A 261 -19.28 -26.68 -9.68
CA VAL A 261 -20.20 -25.53 -9.71
C VAL A 261 -21.47 -25.87 -10.49
N ASP A 262 -21.36 -26.67 -11.55
CA ASP A 262 -22.54 -27.15 -12.30
C ASP A 262 -23.39 -28.10 -11.42
N VAL A 263 -22.74 -28.94 -10.61
CA VAL A 263 -23.43 -29.78 -9.61
C VAL A 263 -24.13 -28.93 -8.54
N LEU A 264 -23.50 -27.84 -8.08
CA LEU A 264 -24.12 -26.87 -7.17
C LEU A 264 -25.36 -26.22 -7.81
N ALA A 265 -25.24 -25.74 -9.04
CA ALA A 265 -26.31 -25.09 -9.79
C ALA A 265 -27.52 -26.01 -10.05
N ALA A 266 -27.31 -27.33 -10.03
CA ALA A 266 -28.37 -28.33 -10.18
C ALA A 266 -29.25 -28.50 -8.92
N ALA A 267 -28.77 -28.07 -7.76
CA ALA A 267 -29.34 -28.39 -6.45
C ALA A 267 -30.46 -27.45 -6.01
N ASP A 268 -31.32 -27.94 -5.13
CA ASP A 268 -32.40 -27.19 -4.50
C ASP A 268 -31.97 -26.54 -3.16
N ALA A 269 -30.97 -27.12 -2.48
CA ALA A 269 -30.35 -26.53 -1.30
C ALA A 269 -28.89 -26.99 -1.11
N PHE A 270 -28.07 -26.13 -0.52
CA PHE A 270 -26.70 -26.44 -0.11
C PHE A 270 -26.67 -26.91 1.35
N VAL A 271 -25.92 -27.99 1.63
CA VAL A 271 -25.76 -28.51 2.99
C VAL A 271 -24.28 -28.69 3.35
N MET A 272 -23.90 -28.31 4.57
CA MET A 272 -22.56 -28.55 5.09
C MET A 272 -22.54 -28.78 6.60
N ALA A 273 -21.99 -29.92 7.00
CA ALA A 273 -22.05 -30.44 8.37
C ALA A 273 -20.75 -30.25 9.18
N SER A 274 -19.89 -29.31 8.79
CA SER A 274 -18.52 -29.20 9.31
C SER A 274 -18.43 -29.02 10.84
N LYS A 275 -17.37 -29.56 11.45
CA LYS A 275 -17.00 -29.33 12.87
C LYS A 275 -16.30 -27.99 13.08
N TRP A 276 -15.57 -27.51 12.08
CA TRP A 276 -14.89 -26.21 12.10
C TRP A 276 -14.58 -25.76 10.67
N GLU A 277 -14.61 -24.45 10.41
CA GLU A 277 -14.34 -23.85 9.11
C GLU A 277 -13.63 -22.50 9.22
N GLY A 278 -13.00 -22.06 8.11
CA GLY A 278 -12.73 -20.64 7.87
C GLY A 278 -13.97 -20.00 7.24
N LEU A 279 -13.89 -19.67 5.96
CA LEU A 279 -15.06 -19.38 5.13
C LEU A 279 -14.97 -20.23 3.85
N PRO A 280 -15.81 -21.27 3.69
CA PRO A 280 -15.67 -22.22 2.58
C PRO A 280 -16.02 -21.62 1.22
N VAL A 281 -15.20 -21.87 0.21
CA VAL A 281 -15.45 -21.44 -1.18
C VAL A 281 -16.78 -22.00 -1.71
N ALA A 282 -17.09 -23.25 -1.40
CA ALA A 282 -18.36 -23.88 -1.77
C ALA A 282 -19.59 -23.15 -1.22
N LEU A 283 -19.47 -22.53 -0.02
CA LEU A 283 -20.54 -21.72 0.52
C LEU A 283 -20.70 -20.41 -0.27
N MET A 284 -19.59 -19.77 -0.64
CA MET A 284 -19.63 -18.58 -1.48
C MET A 284 -20.28 -18.90 -2.84
N GLU A 285 -19.91 -20.02 -3.46
CA GLU A 285 -20.47 -20.52 -4.72
C GLU A 285 -21.99 -20.78 -4.59
N ALA A 286 -22.42 -21.44 -3.50
CA ALA A 286 -23.83 -21.68 -3.21
C ALA A 286 -24.62 -20.37 -3.04
N CYS A 287 -24.06 -19.39 -2.33
CA CYS A 287 -24.67 -18.07 -2.14
C CYS A 287 -24.78 -17.29 -3.45
N ALA A 288 -23.74 -17.34 -4.28
CA ALA A 288 -23.73 -16.71 -5.60
C ALA A 288 -24.80 -17.27 -6.55
N LEU A 289 -25.18 -18.55 -6.36
CA LEU A 289 -26.26 -19.24 -7.05
C LEU A 289 -27.63 -19.07 -6.37
N GLY A 290 -27.70 -18.38 -5.23
CA GLY A 290 -28.94 -18.16 -4.47
C GLY A 290 -29.50 -19.42 -3.82
N LEU A 291 -28.65 -20.41 -3.50
CA LEU A 291 -29.13 -21.66 -2.89
C LEU A 291 -29.50 -21.44 -1.41
N PRO A 292 -30.68 -21.92 -0.97
CA PRO A 292 -31.00 -22.09 0.45
C PRO A 292 -29.92 -22.92 1.15
N CYS A 293 -29.46 -22.47 2.32
CA CYS A 293 -28.33 -23.08 3.02
C CYS A 293 -28.77 -23.76 4.33
N VAL A 294 -28.35 -25.01 4.54
CA VAL A 294 -28.44 -25.74 5.81
C VAL A 294 -27.03 -26.00 6.33
N LEU A 295 -26.64 -25.34 7.41
CA LEU A 295 -25.23 -25.25 7.81
C LEU A 295 -25.05 -25.51 9.31
N THR A 296 -23.95 -26.15 9.67
CA THR A 296 -23.50 -26.11 11.06
C THR A 296 -23.04 -24.70 11.42
N GLU A 297 -23.36 -24.26 12.64
CA GLU A 297 -22.99 -22.92 13.14
C GLU A 297 -21.52 -22.87 13.60
N VAL A 298 -20.59 -22.87 12.63
CA VAL A 298 -19.14 -22.88 12.90
C VAL A 298 -18.36 -21.96 11.97
N GLY A 299 -17.17 -21.53 12.41
CA GLY A 299 -16.25 -20.79 11.56
C GLY A 299 -16.71 -19.37 11.27
N GLY A 300 -16.36 -18.86 10.09
CA GLY A 300 -16.82 -17.57 9.57
C GLY A 300 -18.15 -17.64 8.82
N MET A 301 -18.89 -18.76 8.86
CA MET A 301 -20.18 -18.86 8.16
C MET A 301 -21.27 -17.97 8.79
N PRO A 302 -21.45 -17.93 10.14
CA PRO A 302 -22.46 -17.05 10.75
C PRO A 302 -22.18 -15.57 10.49
N ASP A 303 -20.91 -15.15 10.52
CA ASP A 303 -20.51 -13.78 10.18
C ASP A 303 -20.84 -13.40 8.72
N ALA A 304 -20.77 -14.37 7.82
CA ALA A 304 -20.93 -14.15 6.38
C ALA A 304 -22.41 -14.09 5.94
N LEU A 305 -23.29 -14.80 6.66
CA LEU A 305 -24.71 -14.96 6.31
C LEU A 305 -25.66 -14.28 7.29
N GLY A 306 -25.21 -13.99 8.51
CA GLY A 306 -26.09 -13.52 9.59
C GLY A 306 -26.97 -14.63 10.19
N PRO A 307 -27.74 -14.30 11.23
CA PRO A 307 -28.59 -15.26 11.94
C PRO A 307 -29.69 -15.86 11.05
N ASP A 308 -30.17 -15.13 10.05
CA ASP A 308 -31.27 -15.55 9.18
C ASP A 308 -30.82 -16.14 7.83
N GLY A 309 -29.53 -16.06 7.51
CA GLY A 309 -29.02 -16.44 6.18
C GLY A 309 -28.86 -17.94 5.92
N ALA A 310 -29.10 -18.78 6.92
CA ALA A 310 -29.13 -20.23 6.78
C ALA A 310 -30.05 -20.86 7.82
N ARG A 311 -30.39 -22.14 7.64
CA ARG A 311 -30.81 -22.98 8.78
C ARG A 311 -29.59 -23.49 9.51
N TRP A 312 -29.30 -22.82 10.62
CA TRP A 312 -28.20 -23.11 11.51
C TRP A 312 -28.49 -24.30 12.40
N VAL A 313 -27.53 -25.22 12.50
CA VAL A 313 -27.60 -26.37 13.41
C VAL A 313 -26.32 -26.51 14.23
N PRO A 314 -26.37 -27.09 15.43
CA PRO A 314 -25.15 -27.40 16.18
C PRO A 314 -24.25 -28.38 15.43
N PRO A 315 -22.91 -28.24 15.51
CA PRO A 315 -21.99 -29.23 14.95
C PRO A 315 -22.12 -30.57 15.69
N ALA A 316 -21.90 -31.67 14.97
CA ALA A 316 -22.03 -33.04 15.46
C ALA A 316 -23.43 -33.43 15.98
N ASP A 317 -24.48 -32.69 15.60
CA ASP A 317 -25.88 -33.06 15.86
C ASP A 317 -26.61 -33.46 14.56
N ALA A 318 -26.56 -34.75 14.26
CA ALA A 318 -27.17 -35.27 13.04
C ALA A 318 -28.70 -35.38 13.13
N SER A 319 -29.31 -35.23 14.32
CA SER A 319 -30.76 -35.15 14.46
C SER A 319 -31.25 -33.74 14.11
N ALA A 320 -30.59 -32.71 14.65
CA ALA A 320 -30.88 -31.32 14.31
C ALA A 320 -30.64 -31.04 12.81
N LEU A 321 -29.53 -31.57 12.25
CA LEU A 321 -29.25 -31.46 10.82
C LEU A 321 -30.34 -32.10 9.95
N ALA A 322 -30.81 -33.30 10.31
CA ALA A 322 -31.89 -33.97 9.57
C ALA A 322 -33.21 -33.19 9.64
N ALA A 323 -33.56 -32.63 10.81
CA ALA A 323 -34.75 -31.83 10.98
C ALA A 323 -34.70 -30.54 10.13
N ALA A 324 -33.57 -29.83 10.13
CA ALA A 324 -33.37 -28.64 9.32
C ALA A 324 -33.41 -28.95 7.81
N MET A 325 -32.83 -30.08 7.38
CA MET A 325 -32.96 -30.54 6.00
C MET A 325 -34.42 -30.84 5.63
N ALA A 326 -35.18 -31.50 6.51
CA ALA A 326 -36.61 -31.78 6.27
C ALA A 326 -37.43 -30.49 6.17
N GLU A 327 -37.20 -29.53 7.06
CA GLU A 327 -37.86 -28.21 7.05
C GLU A 327 -37.61 -27.48 5.72
N VAL A 328 -36.35 -27.39 5.30
CA VAL A 328 -35.97 -26.73 4.04
C VAL A 328 -36.55 -27.47 2.83
N ALA A 329 -36.59 -28.80 2.82
CA ALA A 329 -37.20 -29.57 1.74
C ALA A 329 -38.74 -29.36 1.68
N GLY A 330 -39.40 -29.27 2.83
CA GLY A 330 -40.86 -29.18 2.94
C GLY A 330 -41.45 -27.77 2.80
N ASP A 331 -40.71 -26.73 3.16
CA ASP A 331 -41.22 -25.35 3.22
C ASP A 331 -40.69 -24.46 2.09
N ALA A 332 -41.56 -24.16 1.12
CA ALA A 332 -41.22 -23.32 -0.03
C ALA A 332 -41.03 -21.84 0.34
N ALA A 333 -41.78 -21.32 1.32
CA ALA A 333 -41.66 -19.94 1.75
C ALA A 333 -40.32 -19.72 2.47
N LEU A 334 -39.95 -20.69 3.31
CA LEU A 334 -38.64 -20.73 3.92
C LEU A 334 -37.51 -20.74 2.88
N ARG A 335 -37.59 -21.62 1.88
CA ARG A 335 -36.57 -21.67 0.83
C ARG A 335 -36.42 -20.34 0.11
N ALA A 336 -37.53 -19.70 -0.24
CA ALA A 336 -37.50 -18.40 -0.88
C ALA A 336 -36.80 -17.34 -0.01
N ASP A 337 -37.08 -17.34 1.30
CA ASP A 337 -36.46 -16.44 2.26
C ASP A 337 -34.94 -16.69 2.39
N LEU A 338 -34.53 -17.94 2.59
CA LEU A 338 -33.10 -18.31 2.65
C LEU A 338 -32.37 -18.02 1.33
N ALA A 339 -33.00 -18.26 0.19
CA ALA A 339 -32.43 -17.97 -1.12
C ALA A 339 -32.22 -16.47 -1.33
N ALA A 340 -33.16 -15.63 -0.85
CA ALA A 340 -33.02 -14.17 -0.90
C ALA A 340 -31.84 -13.69 -0.04
N HIS A 341 -31.69 -14.23 1.17
CA HIS A 341 -30.53 -13.96 2.02
C HIS A 341 -29.22 -14.44 1.40
N ALA A 342 -29.20 -15.66 0.85
CA ALA A 342 -28.03 -16.23 0.18
C ALA A 342 -27.62 -15.39 -1.04
N THR A 343 -28.59 -14.94 -1.85
CA THR A 343 -28.34 -14.06 -3.00
C THR A 343 -27.72 -12.74 -2.56
N THR A 344 -28.30 -12.12 -1.52
CA THR A 344 -27.79 -10.85 -0.95
C THR A 344 -26.37 -11.02 -0.41
N ALA A 345 -26.12 -12.08 0.35
CA ALA A 345 -24.79 -12.40 0.84
C ALA A 345 -23.81 -12.73 -0.30
N GLY A 346 -24.28 -13.36 -1.38
CA GLY A 346 -23.49 -13.73 -2.55
C GLY A 346 -22.82 -12.53 -3.23
N GLU A 347 -23.48 -11.38 -3.26
CA GLU A 347 -22.94 -10.13 -3.84
C GLU A 347 -21.64 -9.66 -3.16
N GLN A 348 -21.45 -10.00 -1.88
CA GLN A 348 -20.25 -9.60 -1.14
C GLN A 348 -19.03 -10.48 -1.50
N PHE A 349 -19.25 -11.64 -2.11
CA PHE A 349 -18.21 -12.62 -2.45
C PHE A 349 -17.61 -12.43 -3.85
N ASP A 350 -17.61 -11.21 -4.39
CA ASP A 350 -16.92 -10.92 -5.64
C ASP A 350 -15.40 -10.82 -5.44
N VAL A 351 -14.65 -11.65 -6.17
CA VAL A 351 -13.18 -11.64 -6.13
C VAL A 351 -12.58 -10.28 -6.50
N ARG A 352 -13.24 -9.48 -7.34
CA ARG A 352 -12.80 -8.13 -7.72
C ARG A 352 -12.76 -7.19 -6.52
N ARG A 353 -13.61 -7.38 -5.51
CA ARG A 353 -13.58 -6.62 -4.26
C ARG A 353 -12.30 -6.92 -3.49
N ALA A 354 -11.94 -8.20 -3.38
CA ALA A 354 -10.73 -8.61 -2.69
C ALA A 354 -9.46 -8.22 -3.44
N ALA A 355 -9.47 -8.32 -4.77
CA ALA A 355 -8.37 -7.88 -5.63
C ALA A 355 -8.01 -6.41 -5.34
N ARG A 356 -9.01 -5.52 -5.44
CA ARG A 356 -8.85 -4.10 -5.13
C ARG A 356 -8.32 -3.85 -3.71
N GLU A 357 -8.83 -4.57 -2.72
CA GLU A 357 -8.40 -4.39 -1.34
C GLU A 357 -6.95 -4.85 -1.11
N ILE A 358 -6.55 -5.97 -1.72
CA ILE A 358 -5.17 -6.47 -1.69
C ILE A 358 -4.24 -5.50 -2.42
N GLU A 359 -4.63 -5.03 -3.60
CA GLU A 359 -3.88 -4.07 -4.42
C GLU A 359 -3.63 -2.75 -3.69
N ARG A 360 -4.65 -2.20 -2.99
CA ARG A 360 -4.49 -1.04 -2.10
C ARG A 360 -3.43 -1.27 -1.01
N HIS A 361 -3.20 -2.50 -0.58
CA HIS A 361 -2.20 -2.78 0.43
C HIS A 361 -0.81 -2.98 -0.20
N TYR A 362 -0.74 -3.59 -1.38
CA TYR A 362 0.51 -3.69 -2.15
C TYR A 362 1.02 -2.33 -2.56
N VAL A 363 0.11 -1.46 -3.00
CA VAL A 363 0.33 -0.07 -3.36
C VAL A 363 -0.44 0.78 -2.35
N PRO A 364 0.13 1.09 -1.16
CA PRO A 364 -0.60 1.86 -0.14
C PRO A 364 -1.25 3.09 -0.77
N PRO A 365 -2.57 3.28 -0.61
CA PRO A 365 -3.26 4.38 -1.25
C PRO A 365 -2.63 5.70 -0.82
N VAL A 366 -2.46 6.59 -1.79
CA VAL A 366 -2.40 8.02 -1.49
C VAL A 366 -3.81 8.36 -0.97
N PRO A 367 -3.99 8.81 0.28
CA PRO A 367 -5.32 9.02 0.88
C PRO A 367 -6.20 9.93 0.01
N SER A 368 -7.48 9.57 -0.18
CA SER A 368 -8.48 10.44 -0.81
C SER A 368 -9.04 11.45 0.21
N TRP A 369 -9.57 12.56 -0.31
CA TRP A 369 -9.49 13.88 0.32
C TRP A 369 -10.83 14.51 0.73
N ASP A 370 -11.96 13.81 0.57
CA ASP A 370 -13.29 14.45 0.56
C ASP A 370 -13.99 14.58 1.93
N ALA A 371 -13.29 14.37 3.04
CA ALA A 371 -13.87 14.63 4.36
C ALA A 371 -13.45 16.02 4.86
N PRO A 372 -14.36 17.02 4.95
CA PRO A 372 -14.09 18.17 5.79
C PRO A 372 -13.83 17.63 7.19
N VAL A 373 -12.64 17.89 7.72
CA VAL A 373 -12.34 17.60 9.12
C VAL A 373 -13.11 18.64 9.92
N GLY A 374 -14.41 18.38 10.13
CA GLY A 374 -15.27 19.19 10.96
C GLY A 374 -14.73 19.18 12.38
N LEU A 375 -14.08 20.26 12.76
CA LEU A 375 -13.74 20.53 14.15
C LEU A 375 -14.90 21.34 14.70
N GLU A 376 -15.62 20.81 15.69
CA GLU A 376 -16.75 21.50 16.30
C GLU A 376 -16.35 22.93 16.71
N GLY A 377 -17.07 23.92 16.19
CA GLY A 377 -16.84 25.35 16.46
C GLY A 377 -15.73 26.02 15.64
N ILE A 378 -14.92 25.28 14.87
CA ILE A 378 -13.79 25.86 14.12
C ILE A 378 -14.02 25.78 12.60
N GLU A 379 -14.08 26.94 11.95
CA GLU A 379 -14.19 27.05 10.50
C GLU A 379 -12.81 26.90 9.84
N VAL A 380 -12.68 26.05 8.83
CA VAL A 380 -11.46 25.93 8.01
C VAL A 380 -11.76 26.37 6.59
N ARG A 381 -11.03 27.36 6.08
CA ARG A 381 -11.25 27.94 4.75
C ARG A 381 -10.03 28.67 4.20
N ARG A 382 -10.08 29.04 2.93
CA ARG A 382 -9.11 29.95 2.33
C ARG A 382 -9.19 31.33 3.03
N ALA A 383 -8.03 31.97 3.21
CA ALA A 383 -7.94 33.31 3.79
C ALA A 383 -8.63 34.33 2.88
N GLY A 384 -9.48 35.16 3.47
CA GLY A 384 -10.23 36.22 2.79
C GLY A 384 -9.43 37.52 2.65
N PRO A 385 -9.95 38.49 1.88
CA PRO A 385 -9.33 39.80 1.73
C PRO A 385 -9.19 40.50 3.09
N GLY A 386 -7.97 40.93 3.45
CA GLY A 386 -7.69 41.64 4.71
C GLY A 386 -7.26 40.75 5.90
N GLU A 387 -7.40 39.42 5.79
CA GLU A 387 -7.01 38.49 6.87
C GLU A 387 -5.50 38.14 6.87
N GLU A 388 -4.80 38.50 5.79
CA GLU A 388 -3.38 38.21 5.59
C GLU A 388 -2.51 38.77 6.72
N ALA A 389 -2.75 40.01 7.15
CA ALA A 389 -1.96 40.64 8.21
C ALA A 389 -2.05 39.87 9.54
N ALA A 390 -3.26 39.40 9.89
CA ALA A 390 -3.49 38.62 11.11
C ALA A 390 -2.86 37.21 11.00
N ALA A 391 -2.94 36.58 9.84
CA ALA A 391 -2.32 35.29 9.60
C ALA A 391 -0.78 35.35 9.61
N ILE A 392 -0.20 36.41 9.04
CA ILE A 392 1.23 36.74 9.11
C ILE A 392 1.66 36.95 10.58
N ALA A 393 0.90 37.73 11.35
CA ALA A 393 1.19 37.95 12.77
C ALA A 393 1.21 36.65 13.57
N LEU A 394 0.25 35.74 13.32
CA LEU A 394 0.25 34.40 13.94
C LEU A 394 1.49 33.59 13.56
N CYS A 395 1.89 33.61 12.28
CA CYS A 395 3.13 32.97 11.83
C CYS A 395 4.37 33.53 12.55
N GLN A 396 4.50 34.86 12.66
CA GLN A 396 5.62 35.50 13.36
C GLN A 396 5.71 35.06 14.82
N GLN A 397 4.58 35.03 15.52
CA GLN A 397 4.51 34.63 16.91
C GLN A 397 4.88 33.15 17.10
N VAL A 398 4.29 32.25 16.32
CA VAL A 398 4.44 30.79 16.52
C VAL A 398 5.79 30.27 16.01
N LEU A 399 6.31 30.83 14.91
CA LEU A 399 7.58 30.41 14.34
C LEU A 399 8.80 31.04 15.03
N GLY A 400 8.58 31.90 16.04
CA GLY A 400 9.64 32.51 16.84
C GLY A 400 10.36 33.67 16.15
N HIS A 401 9.65 34.41 15.29
CA HIS A 401 10.16 35.56 14.52
C HIS A 401 9.50 36.88 14.92
N ALA A 402 8.88 36.96 16.10
CA ALA A 402 8.17 38.15 16.57
C ALA A 402 9.06 39.41 16.62
N ASP A 403 10.35 39.24 16.92
CA ASP A 403 11.33 40.34 17.01
C ASP A 403 12.25 40.46 15.77
N ASP A 404 11.97 39.70 14.70
CA ASP A 404 12.82 39.63 13.51
C ASP A 404 12.33 40.59 12.42
N ALA A 405 12.95 41.77 12.36
CA ALA A 405 12.61 42.82 11.40
C ALA A 405 12.76 42.41 9.92
N ALA A 406 13.51 41.34 9.62
CA ALA A 406 13.69 40.84 8.25
C ALA A 406 12.55 39.88 7.82
N TRP A 407 11.76 39.36 8.75
CA TRP A 407 10.76 38.34 8.46
C TRP A 407 9.62 38.82 7.54
N PRO A 408 9.04 40.03 7.70
CA PRO A 408 8.01 40.52 6.77
C PRO A 408 8.52 40.58 5.31
N ALA A 409 9.75 41.06 5.11
CA ALA A 409 10.38 41.09 3.79
C ALA A 409 10.60 39.68 3.24
N LEU A 410 11.01 38.72 4.08
CA LEU A 410 11.15 37.32 3.70
C LEU A 410 9.80 36.68 3.29
N PHE A 411 8.73 36.97 4.02
CA PHE A 411 7.38 36.49 3.69
C PHE A 411 6.88 37.07 2.37
N GLN A 412 7.03 38.38 2.18
CA GLN A 412 6.68 39.10 0.95
C GLN A 412 7.41 38.49 -0.26
N TRP A 413 8.73 38.32 -0.14
CA TRP A 413 9.57 37.72 -1.18
C TRP A 413 9.12 36.29 -1.54
N LYS A 414 8.84 35.43 -0.55
CA LYS A 414 8.40 34.04 -0.78
C LYS A 414 7.02 33.93 -1.42
N HIS A 415 6.08 34.79 -1.02
CA HIS A 415 4.66 34.53 -1.23
C HIS A 415 3.96 35.50 -2.18
N ARG A 416 4.52 36.70 -2.36
CA ARG A 416 3.94 37.76 -3.19
C ARG A 416 4.80 38.07 -4.41
N GLU A 417 6.12 38.12 -4.24
CA GLU A 417 7.06 38.40 -5.33
C GLU A 417 7.48 37.16 -6.13
N ASN A 418 6.99 35.97 -5.75
CA ASN A 418 7.34 34.70 -6.37
C ASN A 418 6.83 34.62 -7.83
N PRO A 419 7.71 34.51 -8.85
CA PRO A 419 7.32 34.46 -10.25
C PRO A 419 6.55 33.19 -10.64
N PHE A 420 6.56 32.14 -9.81
CA PHE A 420 5.69 30.97 -10.00
C PHE A 420 4.23 31.24 -9.62
N GLY A 421 3.94 32.41 -9.04
CA GLY A 421 2.61 32.86 -8.68
C GLY A 421 2.47 33.18 -7.20
N THR A 422 1.40 33.91 -6.90
CA THR A 422 1.03 34.26 -5.52
C THR A 422 0.66 33.02 -4.71
N SER A 423 1.23 32.89 -3.51
CA SER A 423 1.01 31.73 -2.65
C SER A 423 -0.35 31.81 -1.94
N PRO A 424 -1.24 30.82 -2.11
CA PRO A 424 -2.50 30.76 -1.38
C PRO A 424 -2.31 30.30 0.07
N MET A 425 -3.27 30.69 0.90
CA MET A 425 -3.25 30.50 2.35
C MET A 425 -4.62 30.03 2.84
N TRP A 426 -4.60 29.07 3.77
CA TRP A 426 -5.79 28.62 4.49
C TRP A 426 -5.65 28.97 5.96
N VAL A 427 -6.77 29.31 6.56
CA VAL A 427 -6.89 29.71 7.96
C VAL A 427 -7.94 28.85 8.65
N ALA A 428 -7.72 28.60 9.93
CA ALA A 428 -8.73 28.09 10.82
C ALA A 428 -9.19 29.21 11.75
N VAL A 429 -10.49 29.42 11.85
CA VAL A 429 -11.10 30.53 12.57
C VAL A 429 -11.99 29.98 13.67
N ASP A 430 -11.76 30.46 14.89
CA ASP A 430 -12.56 30.15 16.08
C ASP A 430 -13.04 31.48 16.68
N ASP A 431 -14.35 31.65 16.84
CA ASP A 431 -15.00 32.90 17.30
C ASP A 431 -14.46 34.19 16.61
N GLY A 432 -14.26 34.14 15.29
CA GLY A 432 -13.78 35.27 14.50
C GLY A 432 -12.27 35.57 14.61
N ARG A 433 -11.52 34.75 15.37
CA ARG A 433 -10.06 34.83 15.48
C ARG A 433 -9.37 33.73 14.67
N ILE A 434 -8.33 34.08 13.93
CA ILE A 434 -7.45 33.10 13.26
C ILE A 434 -6.62 32.37 14.31
N VAL A 435 -6.80 31.05 14.42
CA VAL A 435 -6.11 30.18 15.40
C VAL A 435 -5.11 29.23 14.75
N ALA A 436 -5.19 29.03 13.44
CA ALA A 436 -4.16 28.33 12.67
C ALA A 436 -4.10 28.83 11.23
N VAL A 437 -2.92 28.68 10.61
CA VAL A 437 -2.66 29.08 9.23
C VAL A 437 -1.74 28.08 8.54
N ARG A 438 -2.00 27.86 7.26
CA ARG A 438 -1.17 27.05 6.36
C ARG A 438 -0.98 27.76 5.03
N VAL A 439 0.28 27.94 4.62
CA VAL A 439 0.62 28.57 3.34
C VAL A 439 1.18 27.53 2.37
N PHE A 440 0.73 27.57 1.12
CA PHE A 440 1.24 26.73 0.04
C PHE A 440 2.00 27.60 -0.95
N MET A 441 3.33 27.55 -0.90
CA MET A 441 4.17 28.32 -1.79
C MET A 441 4.10 27.77 -3.21
N ARG A 442 3.71 28.59 -4.18
CA ARG A 442 3.68 28.19 -5.60
C ARG A 442 5.08 27.83 -6.10
N TRP A 443 5.16 26.78 -6.90
CA TRP A 443 6.39 26.31 -7.50
C TRP A 443 6.10 25.66 -8.85
N GLN A 444 7.11 25.58 -9.72
CA GLN A 444 6.98 24.85 -10.98
C GLN A 444 8.21 24.00 -11.23
N PHE A 445 7.97 22.81 -11.79
CA PHE A 445 9.01 21.95 -12.34
C PHE A 445 8.90 21.90 -13.86
N ARG A 446 10.01 21.55 -14.52
CA ARG A 446 10.05 21.13 -15.92
C ARG A 446 10.50 19.68 -15.99
N HIS A 447 9.84 18.92 -16.86
CA HIS A 447 10.19 17.55 -17.18
C HIS A 447 9.79 17.27 -18.63
N ALA A 448 10.73 16.77 -19.45
CA ALA A 448 10.51 16.46 -20.87
C ALA A 448 9.82 17.60 -21.66
N GLY A 449 10.17 18.86 -21.37
CA GLY A 449 9.59 20.05 -22.02
C GLY A 449 8.24 20.51 -21.46
N ARG A 450 7.58 19.73 -20.60
CA ARG A 450 6.32 20.11 -19.92
C ARG A 450 6.61 20.86 -18.62
N VAL A 451 5.82 21.90 -18.33
CA VAL A 451 5.77 22.55 -17.01
C VAL A 451 4.80 21.80 -16.13
N ILE A 452 5.19 21.51 -14.90
CA ILE A 452 4.39 20.83 -13.88
C ILE A 452 4.16 21.82 -12.75
N ASP A 453 2.89 22.16 -12.53
CA ASP A 453 2.49 23.05 -11.46
C ASP A 453 2.55 22.33 -10.12
N ALA A 454 3.27 22.93 -9.18
CA ALA A 454 3.54 22.34 -7.88
C ALA A 454 3.33 23.36 -6.76
N VAL A 455 3.23 22.85 -5.54
CA VAL A 455 3.30 23.68 -4.34
C VAL A 455 4.28 23.11 -3.33
N ARG A 456 4.80 23.98 -2.48
CA ARG A 456 5.55 23.63 -1.29
C ARG A 456 4.78 24.04 -0.05
N ALA A 457 4.48 23.08 0.82
CA ALA A 457 3.75 23.37 2.04
C ALA A 457 4.70 23.97 3.09
N VAL A 458 4.61 25.27 3.33
CA VAL A 458 5.55 26.06 4.15
C VAL A 458 4.77 26.91 5.16
N ASP A 459 5.51 27.67 5.99
CA ASP A 459 5.00 28.72 6.90
C ASP A 459 3.67 28.35 7.55
N THR A 460 3.75 27.45 8.53
CA THR A 460 2.59 26.85 9.19
C THR A 460 2.60 27.15 10.65
N ALA A 461 1.51 27.73 11.13
CA ALA A 461 1.36 28.09 12.52
C ALA A 461 0.02 27.59 13.05
N THR A 462 0.06 27.11 14.29
CA THR A 462 -1.13 26.74 15.06
C THR A 462 -0.91 27.32 16.45
N ASP A 463 -1.85 28.14 16.89
CA ASP A 463 -1.85 28.72 18.23
C ASP A 463 -1.62 27.60 19.26
N PRO A 464 -0.70 27.78 20.24
CA PRO A 464 -0.40 26.76 21.24
C PRO A 464 -1.63 26.15 21.94
N ALA A 465 -2.69 26.93 22.17
CA ALA A 465 -3.94 26.45 22.79
C ALA A 465 -4.75 25.48 21.90
N TYR A 466 -4.41 25.40 20.62
CA TYR A 466 -5.11 24.61 19.60
C TYR A 466 -4.25 23.49 19.00
N GLN A 467 -3.02 23.32 19.48
CA GLN A 467 -2.14 22.23 19.04
C GLN A 467 -2.71 20.86 19.44
N GLY A 468 -2.50 19.86 18.58
CA GLY A 468 -3.03 18.51 18.80
C GLY A 468 -4.51 18.30 18.43
N LYS A 469 -5.25 19.36 18.11
CA LYS A 469 -6.67 19.30 17.70
C LYS A 469 -6.89 18.98 16.21
N GLY A 470 -5.89 18.47 15.50
CA GLY A 470 -6.04 18.10 14.09
C GLY A 470 -6.05 19.24 13.06
N LEU A 471 -5.96 20.51 13.48
CA LEU A 471 -5.97 21.69 12.58
C LEU A 471 -4.93 21.65 11.47
N PHE A 472 -3.70 21.21 11.78
CA PHE A 472 -2.65 21.03 10.79
C PHE A 472 -3.07 20.12 9.63
N THR A 473 -3.75 19.01 9.96
CA THR A 473 -4.26 18.05 8.99
C THR A 473 -5.40 18.65 8.21
N ALA A 474 -6.37 19.26 8.90
CA ALA A 474 -7.54 19.88 8.28
C ALA A 474 -7.14 20.92 7.22
N LEU A 475 -6.34 21.91 7.62
CA LEU A 475 -5.82 22.97 6.73
C LEU A 475 -5.03 22.40 5.55
N THR A 476 -4.23 21.35 5.80
CA THR A 476 -3.38 20.77 4.77
C THR A 476 -4.20 19.99 3.74
N LEU A 477 -5.17 19.19 4.17
CA LEU A 477 -5.97 18.36 3.27
C LEU A 477 -6.96 19.20 2.47
N GLN A 478 -7.66 20.13 3.11
CA GLN A 478 -8.59 21.02 2.42
C GLN A 478 -7.85 21.90 1.40
N GLY A 479 -6.71 22.49 1.79
CA GLY A 479 -5.93 23.30 0.86
C GLY A 479 -5.44 22.52 -0.35
N LEU A 480 -5.08 21.24 -0.19
CA LEU A 480 -4.63 20.42 -1.32
C LEU A 480 -5.77 19.95 -2.23
N SER A 481 -6.94 19.66 -1.68
CA SER A 481 -8.13 19.38 -2.48
C SER A 481 -8.51 20.56 -3.37
N GLU A 482 -8.53 21.78 -2.82
CA GLU A 482 -8.79 23.00 -3.59
C GLU A 482 -7.68 23.28 -4.63
N LEU A 483 -6.41 23.06 -4.28
CA LEU A 483 -5.28 23.25 -5.20
C LEU A 483 -5.26 22.23 -6.34
N GLU A 484 -5.68 20.99 -6.08
CA GLU A 484 -5.86 19.97 -7.11
C GLU A 484 -6.92 20.43 -8.13
N ALA A 485 -8.05 20.97 -7.65
CA ALA A 485 -9.08 21.54 -8.52
C ALA A 485 -8.58 22.77 -9.32
N GLU A 486 -7.61 23.52 -8.78
CA GLU A 486 -6.90 24.61 -9.48
C GLU A 486 -5.79 24.11 -10.42
N GLY A 487 -5.63 22.80 -10.60
CA GLY A 487 -4.71 22.21 -11.55
C GLY A 487 -3.31 21.91 -11.02
N VAL A 488 -3.04 22.09 -9.73
CA VAL A 488 -1.74 21.70 -9.12
C VAL A 488 -1.58 20.19 -9.20
N GLU A 489 -0.43 19.74 -9.69
CA GLU A 489 -0.18 18.32 -9.95
C GLU A 489 0.51 17.62 -8.79
N MET A 490 1.31 18.36 -8.01
CA MET A 490 2.07 17.80 -6.89
C MET A 490 2.34 18.79 -5.76
N VAL A 491 2.53 18.25 -4.57
CA VAL A 491 3.10 18.96 -3.43
C VAL A 491 4.37 18.27 -2.98
N PHE A 492 5.45 19.04 -2.82
CA PHE A 492 6.72 18.53 -2.33
C PHE A 492 7.16 19.29 -1.08
N ASN A 493 7.99 18.64 -0.26
CA ASN A 493 8.58 19.29 0.90
C ASN A 493 9.83 18.57 1.40
N THR A 494 10.54 19.22 2.31
CA THR A 494 11.64 18.65 3.08
C THR A 494 11.34 18.72 4.58
N PRO A 495 10.40 17.90 5.07
CA PRO A 495 9.96 18.00 6.45
C PRO A 495 11.08 17.63 7.42
N ASN A 496 11.13 18.37 8.52
CA ASN A 496 12.00 18.00 9.65
C ASN A 496 11.48 16.72 10.33
N THR A 497 12.26 16.19 11.28
CA THR A 497 11.93 14.92 11.97
C THR A 497 10.61 14.97 12.74
N GLN A 498 10.21 16.15 13.23
CA GLN A 498 8.99 16.36 14.03
C GLN A 498 7.73 16.36 13.15
N SER A 499 7.76 17.05 12.01
CA SER A 499 6.59 17.21 11.14
C SER A 499 6.40 16.03 10.16
N ARG A 500 7.48 15.32 9.81
CA ARG A 500 7.44 14.22 8.83
C ARG A 500 6.38 13.15 9.12
N PRO A 501 6.21 12.62 10.35
CA PRO A 501 5.16 11.64 10.62
C PRO A 501 3.76 12.13 10.26
N GLY A 502 3.47 13.42 10.46
CA GLY A 502 2.20 14.04 10.05
C GLY A 502 2.01 14.01 8.54
N TYR A 503 3.02 14.42 7.77
CA TYR A 503 2.98 14.35 6.30
C TYR A 503 2.78 12.91 5.78
N LEU A 504 3.48 11.93 6.36
CA LEU A 504 3.35 10.53 5.92
C LEU A 504 1.96 9.97 6.23
N LYS A 505 1.37 10.32 7.38
CA LYS A 505 -0.02 9.97 7.71
C LYS A 505 -1.00 10.58 6.73
N MET A 506 -0.71 11.79 6.26
CA MET A 506 -1.57 12.46 5.29
C MET A 506 -1.41 11.91 3.89
N GLY A 507 -0.33 11.20 3.53
CA GLY A 507 -0.18 10.60 2.18
C GLY A 507 1.09 10.94 1.44
N TRP A 508 2.02 11.68 2.06
CA TRP A 508 3.30 11.95 1.43
C TRP A 508 4.11 10.67 1.35
N GLN A 509 4.76 10.50 0.21
CA GLN A 509 5.73 9.46 -0.02
C GLN A 509 7.13 10.02 0.22
N VAL A 510 7.99 9.20 0.83
CA VAL A 510 9.42 9.53 0.94
C VAL A 510 10.06 9.22 -0.41
N VAL A 511 10.44 10.28 -1.14
CA VAL A 511 11.17 10.15 -2.41
C VAL A 511 12.58 9.64 -2.14
N GLY A 512 13.24 10.23 -1.14
CA GLY A 512 14.57 9.78 -0.70
C GLY A 512 15.32 10.85 0.07
N ARG A 513 16.54 10.52 0.50
CA ARG A 513 17.42 11.49 1.16
C ARG A 513 18.34 12.14 0.13
N LEU A 514 18.24 13.46 0.03
CA LEU A 514 19.15 14.26 -0.77
C LEU A 514 20.57 14.15 -0.20
N ARG A 515 21.55 13.92 -1.07
CA ARG A 515 22.92 13.61 -0.67
C ARG A 515 23.81 14.82 -0.93
N PRO A 516 24.05 15.69 0.06
CA PRO A 516 25.04 16.74 -0.09
C PRO A 516 26.44 16.12 -0.11
N ALA A 517 27.33 16.75 -0.88
CA ALA A 517 28.75 16.45 -0.91
C ALA A 517 29.52 17.67 -0.40
N MET A 518 30.59 17.41 0.35
CA MET A 518 31.40 18.44 1.00
C MET A 518 32.83 18.39 0.49
N ASN A 519 33.40 19.56 0.21
CA ASN A 519 34.83 19.72 -0.01
C ASN A 519 35.43 20.53 1.14
N LEU A 520 36.47 19.99 1.78
CA LEU A 520 37.22 20.70 2.81
C LEU A 520 38.29 21.57 2.15
N ARG A 521 38.38 22.84 2.53
CA ARG A 521 39.44 23.74 2.05
C ARG A 521 40.83 23.17 2.35
N SER A 522 41.02 22.66 3.57
CA SER A 522 42.28 22.07 4.02
C SER A 522 42.02 21.02 5.12
N PRO A 523 42.97 20.10 5.36
CA PRO A 523 42.87 19.14 6.48
C PRO A 523 42.69 19.82 7.85
N VAL A 524 43.20 21.04 8.01
CA VAL A 524 43.09 21.84 9.26
C VAL A 524 41.67 22.39 9.47
N ALA A 525 40.82 22.42 8.44
CA ALA A 525 39.41 22.78 8.58
C ALA A 525 38.58 21.66 9.24
N LEU A 526 39.02 20.40 9.14
CA LEU A 526 38.25 19.24 9.61
C LEU A 526 37.93 19.28 11.12
N PRO A 527 38.88 19.58 12.04
CA PRO A 527 38.56 19.68 13.46
C PRO A 527 37.55 20.79 13.78
N ARG A 528 37.59 21.92 13.05
CA ARG A 528 36.63 23.02 13.23
C ARG A 528 35.22 22.61 12.82
N VAL A 529 35.10 21.90 11.69
CA VAL A 529 33.82 21.33 11.23
C VAL A 529 33.26 20.32 12.22
N MET A 530 34.09 19.39 12.72
CA MET A 530 33.64 18.34 13.66
C MET A 530 33.26 18.88 15.04
N ARG A 531 33.87 19.99 15.49
CA ARG A 531 33.56 20.62 16.78
C ARG A 531 32.30 21.51 16.73
N SER A 532 31.84 21.90 15.55
CA SER A 532 30.65 22.74 15.41
C SER A 532 29.36 21.93 15.66
N ARG A 533 28.79 22.12 16.85
CA ARG A 533 27.51 21.48 17.28
C ARG A 533 26.29 22.39 17.12
N VAL A 534 26.46 23.56 16.52
CA VAL A 534 25.39 24.55 16.30
C VAL A 534 24.84 24.41 14.88
N PRO A 535 23.54 24.64 14.65
CA PRO A 535 22.99 24.84 13.31
C PRO A 535 23.66 25.99 12.56
N ALA A 536 23.56 26.00 11.23
CA ALA A 536 23.97 27.15 10.43
C ALA A 536 23.06 28.35 10.73
N SER A 537 23.58 29.56 10.54
CA SER A 537 22.80 30.79 10.61
C SER A 537 21.63 30.73 9.64
N LEU A 538 20.47 31.22 10.08
CA LEU A 538 19.25 31.27 9.28
C LEU A 538 19.41 32.21 8.08
N PHE A 539 20.12 33.31 8.26
CA PHE A 539 20.42 34.27 7.20
C PHE A 539 21.88 34.11 6.73
N PRO A 540 22.13 34.12 5.40
CA PRO A 540 23.48 34.09 4.86
C PRO A 540 24.20 35.44 5.02
N ASP A 541 25.53 35.38 5.09
CA ASP A 541 26.41 36.55 4.96
C ASP A 541 26.51 36.96 3.48
N GLU A 542 26.72 38.24 3.20
CA GLU A 542 27.03 38.73 1.85
C GLU A 542 28.29 38.02 1.30
N PRO A 543 28.20 37.30 0.17
CA PRO A 543 29.37 36.65 -0.41
C PRO A 543 30.35 37.69 -0.98
N THR A 544 31.63 37.54 -0.68
CA THR A 544 32.68 38.48 -1.10
C THR A 544 33.25 38.19 -2.49
N VAL A 545 32.71 37.19 -3.20
CA VAL A 545 33.24 36.71 -4.50
C VAL A 545 32.10 36.48 -5.47
N GLY A 546 32.27 36.97 -6.69
CA GLY A 546 31.30 36.88 -7.76
C GLY A 546 30.52 38.18 -7.95
N VAL A 547 29.63 38.16 -8.94
CA VAL A 547 28.78 39.30 -9.31
C VAL A 547 27.32 39.04 -8.89
N PRO A 548 26.49 40.08 -8.71
CA PRO A 548 25.04 39.90 -8.51
C PRO A 548 24.40 39.10 -9.64
N MET A 549 23.33 38.35 -9.34
CA MET A 549 22.60 37.57 -10.34
C MET A 549 22.07 38.45 -11.50
N GLY A 550 21.52 39.64 -11.19
CA GLY A 550 21.02 40.56 -12.21
C GLY A 550 22.10 40.96 -13.21
N GLU A 551 23.25 41.43 -12.71
CA GLU A 551 24.40 41.82 -13.55
C GLU A 551 24.91 40.66 -14.43
N TRP A 552 24.99 39.45 -13.86
CA TRP A 552 25.42 38.28 -14.62
C TRP A 552 24.44 37.88 -15.74
N LEU A 553 23.14 37.96 -15.47
CA LEU A 553 22.10 37.68 -16.46
C LEU A 553 22.09 38.72 -17.58
N ASP A 554 22.13 40.00 -17.22
CA ASP A 554 22.10 41.11 -18.17
C ASP A 554 23.37 41.14 -19.04
N GLY A 555 24.50 40.65 -18.51
CA GLY A 555 25.73 40.42 -19.25
C GLY A 555 25.76 39.15 -20.12
N GLY A 556 24.62 38.55 -20.47
CA GLY A 556 24.52 37.38 -21.35
C GLY A 556 24.97 36.07 -20.71
N GLY A 557 24.85 35.94 -19.39
CA GLY A 557 25.27 34.75 -18.64
C GLY A 557 24.62 33.45 -19.13
N LEU A 558 23.31 33.49 -19.42
CA LEU A 558 22.57 32.33 -19.93
C LEU A 558 22.85 32.00 -21.39
N ASP A 559 23.34 32.96 -22.19
CA ASP A 559 23.79 32.68 -23.56
C ASP A 559 25.07 31.84 -23.53
N ARG A 560 25.95 32.12 -22.56
CA ARG A 560 27.18 31.33 -22.33
C ARG A 560 26.89 30.00 -21.65
N PHE A 561 25.95 29.99 -20.70
CA PHE A 561 25.62 28.82 -19.89
C PHE A 561 24.11 28.58 -19.91
N PRO A 562 23.59 27.97 -20.99
CA PRO A 562 22.17 27.71 -21.12
C PRO A 562 21.69 26.78 -20.01
N LEU A 563 20.43 26.98 -19.62
CA LEU A 563 19.78 26.13 -18.64
C LEU A 563 19.69 24.68 -19.15
N PRO A 564 19.96 23.67 -18.32
CA PRO A 564 19.96 22.28 -18.77
C PRO A 564 18.57 21.85 -19.24
N SER A 565 18.49 21.21 -20.40
CA SER A 565 17.26 20.65 -20.99
C SER A 565 17.12 19.14 -20.73
N GLY A 566 17.72 18.63 -19.65
CA GLY A 566 17.78 17.20 -19.34
C GLY A 566 16.41 16.57 -19.07
N GLY A 567 16.38 15.24 -19.03
CA GLY A 567 15.15 14.46 -18.81
C GLY A 567 14.67 14.40 -17.36
N GLY A 568 15.41 14.92 -16.38
CA GLY A 568 14.99 14.88 -14.97
C GLY A 568 13.94 15.95 -14.63
N LEU A 569 13.20 15.75 -13.53
CA LEU A 569 12.29 16.71 -12.91
C LEU A 569 13.11 17.80 -12.22
N ARG A 570 13.20 18.97 -12.85
CA ARG A 570 14.01 20.12 -12.41
C ARG A 570 13.14 21.32 -12.14
N THR A 571 13.51 22.20 -11.20
CA THR A 571 12.79 23.48 -11.05
C THR A 571 12.75 24.23 -12.38
N ALA A 572 11.62 24.85 -12.70
CA ALA A 572 11.39 25.57 -13.95
C ALA A 572 12.14 26.92 -13.98
N TRP A 573 13.47 26.88 -13.93
CA TRP A 573 14.31 28.07 -13.97
C TRP A 573 14.11 28.85 -15.27
N THR A 574 14.09 30.16 -15.13
CA THR A 574 13.93 31.21 -16.15
C THR A 574 14.75 32.42 -15.67
N PRO A 575 15.06 33.40 -16.54
CA PRO A 575 15.73 34.62 -16.09
C PRO A 575 15.05 35.27 -14.88
N ASP A 576 13.72 35.34 -14.87
CA ASP A 576 12.96 35.99 -13.79
C ASP A 576 12.99 35.19 -12.49
N THR A 577 12.83 33.87 -12.56
CA THR A 577 12.91 33.01 -11.36
C THR A 577 14.34 32.97 -10.81
N LEU A 578 15.37 33.06 -11.64
CA LEU A 578 16.75 33.21 -11.19
C LEU A 578 17.00 34.56 -10.51
N ARG A 579 16.51 35.68 -11.08
CA ARG A 579 16.58 37.01 -10.46
C ARG A 579 15.88 37.03 -9.10
N TRP A 580 14.66 36.51 -9.03
CA TRP A 580 13.90 36.41 -7.80
C TRP A 580 14.62 35.54 -6.75
N ARG A 581 15.07 34.34 -7.15
CA ARG A 581 15.64 33.36 -6.22
C ARG A 581 17.03 33.75 -5.73
N PHE A 582 17.89 34.27 -6.61
CA PHE A 582 19.31 34.45 -6.36
C PHE A 582 19.78 35.91 -6.43
N GLY A 583 18.88 36.86 -6.71
CA GLY A 583 19.15 38.31 -6.67
C GLY A 583 18.50 39.03 -5.49
N ALA A 584 17.75 38.33 -4.64
CA ALA A 584 17.01 38.94 -3.54
C ALA A 584 17.92 39.35 -2.38
N ALA A 585 17.69 40.54 -1.84
CA ALA A 585 18.44 41.07 -0.69
C ALA A 585 18.27 40.22 0.59
N VAL A 586 17.12 39.55 0.74
CA VAL A 586 16.84 38.66 1.89
C VAL A 586 17.66 37.37 1.88
N GLN A 587 18.26 37.02 0.73
CA GLN A 587 19.14 35.86 0.59
C GLN A 587 20.31 36.18 -0.33
N PRO A 588 21.34 36.89 0.17
CA PRO A 588 22.44 37.35 -0.66
C PRO A 588 23.21 36.18 -1.29
N CYS A 589 23.18 36.13 -2.62
CA CYS A 589 23.89 35.16 -3.43
C CYS A 589 24.75 35.88 -4.48
N ARG A 590 25.84 35.25 -4.90
CA ARG A 590 26.69 35.74 -5.99
C ARG A 590 26.93 34.66 -7.03
N VAL A 591 27.05 35.08 -8.29
CA VAL A 591 27.43 34.21 -9.40
C VAL A 591 28.93 34.29 -9.63
N VAL A 592 29.58 33.13 -9.66
CA VAL A 592 30.98 33.01 -10.04
C VAL A 592 31.04 32.24 -11.36
N ASP A 593 31.61 32.87 -12.37
CA ASP A 593 31.72 32.39 -13.74
C ASP A 593 33.21 32.44 -14.14
N ASP A 594 33.73 31.36 -14.76
CA ASP A 594 35.10 31.29 -15.26
C ASP A 594 35.20 30.98 -16.77
N GLY A 595 34.10 31.19 -17.51
CA GLY A 595 33.99 30.89 -18.93
C GLY A 595 33.84 29.39 -19.26
N HIS A 596 33.99 28.50 -18.28
CA HIS A 596 33.81 27.05 -18.46
C HIS A 596 32.63 26.50 -17.64
N ALA A 597 32.33 27.12 -16.52
CA ALA A 597 31.12 26.87 -15.74
C ALA A 597 30.70 28.15 -15.00
N ALA A 598 29.44 28.20 -14.57
CA ALA A 598 28.93 29.20 -13.66
C ALA A 598 28.32 28.54 -12.42
N ILE A 599 28.59 29.09 -11.23
CA ILE A 599 28.02 28.61 -9.96
C ILE A 599 27.38 29.77 -9.21
N VAL A 600 26.22 29.52 -8.62
CA VAL A 600 25.57 30.44 -7.68
C VAL A 600 25.92 30.00 -6.27
N VAL A 601 26.51 30.90 -5.50
CA VAL A 601 26.98 30.60 -4.15
C VAL A 601 26.38 31.56 -3.13
N GLU A 602 26.07 31.02 -1.96
CA GLU A 602 25.76 31.77 -0.75
C GLU A 602 26.80 31.41 0.33
N ARG A 603 27.01 32.33 1.27
CA ARG A 603 27.95 32.14 2.38
C ARG A 603 27.16 32.01 3.69
N ARG A 604 27.44 30.98 4.48
CA ARG A 604 26.78 30.76 5.78
C ARG A 604 27.78 30.57 6.90
N ARG A 605 27.36 30.91 8.13
CA ARG A 605 28.14 30.62 9.34
C ARG A 605 27.53 29.49 10.12
N ARG A 606 28.35 28.56 10.56
CA ARG A 606 27.96 27.47 11.46
C ARG A 606 28.89 27.43 12.66
N GLY A 607 28.54 28.21 13.69
CA GLY A 607 29.46 28.50 14.78
C GLY A 607 30.72 29.20 14.25
N GLN A 608 31.90 28.60 14.44
CA GLN A 608 33.17 29.13 13.93
C GLN A 608 33.52 28.68 12.49
N VAL A 609 32.64 27.90 11.85
CA VAL A 609 32.87 27.38 10.50
C VAL A 609 32.18 28.28 9.49
N THR A 610 32.91 28.69 8.45
CA THR A 610 32.31 29.36 7.28
C THR A 610 32.05 28.35 6.18
N GLU A 611 30.81 28.26 5.72
CA GLU A 611 30.38 27.35 4.65
C GLU A 611 30.10 28.16 3.38
N LEU A 612 30.58 27.68 2.23
CA LEU A 612 30.21 28.17 0.91
C LEU A 612 29.26 27.17 0.27
N VAL A 613 28.00 27.53 0.13
CA VAL A 613 26.95 26.63 -0.36
C VAL A 613 26.67 26.93 -1.82
N CYS A 614 26.84 25.92 -2.68
CA CYS A 614 26.52 26.01 -4.10
C CYS A 614 25.04 25.72 -4.31
N LEU A 615 24.27 26.74 -4.65
CA LEU A 615 22.82 26.68 -4.84
C LEU A 615 22.43 26.22 -6.24
N LEU A 616 23.19 26.63 -7.26
CA LEU A 616 22.99 26.26 -8.66
C LEU A 616 24.35 26.14 -9.34
N ALA A 617 24.48 25.21 -10.29
CA ALA A 617 25.67 25.06 -11.11
C ALA A 617 25.25 24.85 -12.58
N LEU A 618 25.87 25.60 -13.49
CA LEU A 618 25.65 25.58 -14.92
C LEU A 618 26.95 25.23 -15.65
N GLY A 619 26.82 24.54 -16.78
CA GLY A 619 27.95 23.98 -17.53
C GLY A 619 28.39 22.58 -17.05
N PRO A 620 29.50 22.05 -17.58
CA PRO A 620 29.95 20.69 -17.26
C PRO A 620 30.25 20.50 -15.78
N THR A 621 29.73 19.43 -15.17
CA THR A 621 29.82 19.26 -13.71
C THR A 621 31.25 19.22 -13.18
N VAL A 622 32.21 18.69 -13.95
CA VAL A 622 33.63 18.67 -13.58
C VAL A 622 34.23 20.08 -13.53
N ALA A 623 33.82 20.96 -14.45
CA ALA A 623 34.23 22.36 -14.46
C ALA A 623 33.63 23.11 -13.27
N ALA A 624 32.33 22.91 -13.00
CA ALA A 624 31.65 23.48 -11.83
C ALA A 624 32.28 23.03 -10.49
N ASP A 625 32.59 21.73 -10.34
CA ASP A 625 33.29 21.20 -9.16
C ASP A 625 34.67 21.85 -8.96
N ARG A 626 35.41 22.08 -10.06
CA ARG A 626 36.72 22.76 -10.03
C ARG A 626 36.58 24.24 -9.69
N LEU A 627 35.56 24.91 -10.23
CA LEU A 627 35.26 26.30 -9.94
C LEU A 627 34.91 26.48 -8.46
N LEU A 628 33.97 25.68 -7.93
CA LEU A 628 33.55 25.73 -6.53
C LEU A 628 34.74 25.57 -5.57
N ARG A 629 35.64 24.59 -5.81
CA ARG A 629 36.85 24.41 -4.99
C ARG A 629 37.81 25.60 -5.01
N ARG A 630 37.93 26.30 -6.14
CA ARG A 630 38.75 27.52 -6.23
C ARG A 630 38.06 28.68 -5.50
N THR A 631 36.74 28.77 -5.61
CA THR A 631 35.93 29.82 -4.98
C THR A 631 35.95 29.73 -3.46
N VAL A 632 35.94 28.52 -2.86
CA VAL A 632 36.05 28.34 -1.39
C VAL A 632 37.19 29.15 -0.78
N ARG A 633 38.37 29.12 -1.41
CA ARG A 633 39.55 29.85 -0.94
C ARG A 633 39.37 31.36 -1.06
N ARG A 634 38.86 31.83 -2.21
CA ARG A 634 38.62 33.26 -2.47
C ARG A 634 37.56 33.85 -1.54
N ALA A 635 36.53 33.06 -1.22
CA ALA A 635 35.43 33.45 -0.35
C ALA A 635 35.77 33.35 1.15
N GLY A 636 37.00 32.95 1.50
CA GLY A 636 37.42 32.77 2.89
C GLY A 636 36.64 31.68 3.64
N ALA A 637 36.02 30.73 2.92
CA ALA A 637 35.24 29.65 3.50
C ALA A 637 36.11 28.46 3.90
N ASP A 638 35.68 27.71 4.91
CA ASP A 638 36.35 26.50 5.37
C ASP A 638 35.90 25.24 4.61
N VAL A 639 34.65 25.25 4.14
CA VAL A 639 34.05 24.14 3.39
C VAL A 639 33.21 24.64 2.21
N ALA A 640 33.18 23.84 1.14
CA ALA A 640 32.14 23.93 0.11
C ALA A 640 31.10 22.85 0.31
N LEU A 641 29.83 23.19 0.11
CA LEU A 641 28.71 22.26 0.07
C LEU A 641 28.01 22.35 -1.28
N ARG A 642 27.63 21.19 -1.82
CA ARG A 642 26.74 21.11 -2.99
C ARG A 642 25.82 19.91 -2.88
N LEU A 643 24.72 19.92 -3.63
CA LEU A 643 23.89 18.73 -3.81
C LEU A 643 24.48 17.84 -4.92
N GLY A 644 24.24 16.54 -4.85
CA GLY A 644 24.60 15.56 -5.86
C GLY A 644 25.62 14.53 -5.37
N PRO A 645 25.87 13.48 -6.15
CA PRO A 645 26.70 12.36 -5.72
C PRO A 645 28.12 12.80 -5.32
N PRO A 646 28.70 12.16 -4.28
CA PRO A 646 30.08 12.42 -3.90
C PRO A 646 31.01 12.04 -5.03
N ARG A 647 32.10 12.79 -5.17
CA ARG A 647 33.15 12.55 -6.18
C ARG A 647 34.51 12.68 -5.49
N PRO A 648 34.98 11.61 -4.84
CA PRO A 648 36.23 11.64 -4.07
C PRO A 648 37.43 12.09 -4.91
N HIS A 649 37.52 11.64 -6.16
CA HIS A 649 38.57 12.06 -7.11
C HIS A 649 38.51 13.55 -7.45
N ALA A 650 37.34 14.18 -7.35
CA ALA A 650 37.15 15.62 -7.49
C ALA A 650 37.21 16.35 -6.13
N GLY A 651 37.61 15.69 -5.04
CA GLY A 651 37.72 16.25 -3.70
C GLY A 651 36.39 16.46 -2.96
N PHE A 652 35.27 15.99 -3.49
CA PHE A 652 33.97 16.08 -2.83
C PHE A 652 33.64 14.77 -2.13
N LEU A 653 33.65 14.79 -0.80
CA LEU A 653 33.40 13.66 0.07
C LEU A 653 31.91 13.55 0.42
N PRO A 654 31.40 12.32 0.66
CA PRO A 654 30.05 12.16 1.17
C PRO A 654 29.92 12.77 2.57
N VAL A 655 28.72 13.24 2.90
CA VAL A 655 28.36 13.63 4.27
C VAL A 655 27.30 12.64 4.79
N PRO A 656 27.72 11.51 5.40
CA PRO A 656 26.79 10.44 5.76
C PRO A 656 25.70 10.91 6.73
N GLY A 657 24.45 10.56 6.45
CA GLY A 657 23.30 10.93 7.30
C GLY A 657 22.90 12.41 7.24
N ALA A 658 23.66 13.25 6.54
CA ALA A 658 23.30 14.65 6.29
C ALA A 658 22.41 14.78 5.04
N GLY A 659 21.75 15.93 4.93
CA GLY A 659 20.85 16.26 3.83
C GLY A 659 19.37 16.01 4.15
N PRO A 660 18.48 16.85 3.62
CA PRO A 660 17.05 16.75 3.88
C PRO A 660 16.45 15.51 3.22
N ILE A 661 15.36 15.03 3.80
CA ILE A 661 14.54 14.00 3.18
C ILE A 661 13.53 14.70 2.30
N LEU A 662 13.58 14.41 1.00
CA LEU A 662 12.57 14.84 0.06
C LEU A 662 11.33 13.96 0.23
N THR A 663 10.20 14.62 0.43
CA THR A 663 8.88 13.99 0.41
C THR A 663 8.04 14.64 -0.66
N CYS A 664 7.24 13.86 -1.36
CA CYS A 664 6.34 14.34 -2.40
C CYS A 664 5.01 13.62 -2.25
N ARG A 665 3.94 14.29 -2.66
CA ARG A 665 2.64 13.71 -2.88
C ARG A 665 2.11 14.21 -4.21
N MET A 666 1.78 13.29 -5.10
CA MET A 666 1.02 13.59 -6.31
C MET A 666 -0.42 13.92 -5.91
N LEU A 667 -0.97 14.97 -6.50
CA LEU A 667 -2.39 15.30 -6.35
C LEU A 667 -3.21 14.59 -7.44
N ARG A 668 -2.60 14.35 -8.61
CA ARG A 668 -3.17 13.51 -9.68
C ARG A 668 -2.86 12.02 -9.47
N PRO A 669 -3.59 11.09 -10.11
CA PRO A 669 -3.37 9.64 -10.02
C PRO A 669 -2.11 9.19 -10.80
N GLU A 670 -0.98 9.84 -10.55
CA GLU A 670 0.33 9.52 -11.11
C GLU A 670 1.24 8.96 -10.01
N PRO A 671 2.19 8.05 -10.33
CA PRO A 671 3.15 7.57 -9.37
C PRO A 671 4.13 8.70 -8.97
N THR A 672 4.49 8.78 -7.69
CA THR A 672 5.54 9.71 -7.25
C THR A 672 6.87 9.36 -7.95
N PRO A 673 7.53 10.33 -8.60
CA PRO A 673 8.80 10.07 -9.28
C PRO A 673 9.88 9.62 -8.28
N PRO A 674 10.62 8.53 -8.57
CA PRO A 674 11.73 8.06 -7.74
C PRO A 674 12.85 9.12 -7.69
N LEU A 675 13.66 9.13 -6.62
CA LEU A 675 14.69 10.17 -6.42
C LEU A 675 15.64 10.37 -7.60
N ASP A 676 15.95 9.30 -8.35
CA ASP A 676 16.88 9.37 -9.49
C ASP A 676 16.31 10.16 -10.68
N ASP A 677 14.98 10.35 -10.74
CA ASP A 677 14.31 11.19 -11.73
C ASP A 677 14.30 12.67 -11.31
N TRP A 678 14.64 12.98 -10.06
CA TRP A 678 14.71 14.37 -9.57
C TRP A 678 16.08 14.98 -9.86
N ASP A 679 16.09 16.04 -10.65
CA ASP A 679 17.29 16.80 -10.99
C ASP A 679 17.27 18.13 -10.21
N LEU A 680 17.52 18.01 -8.91
CA LEU A 680 17.45 19.12 -7.97
C LEU A 680 18.84 19.66 -7.63
N GLU A 681 18.91 20.99 -7.49
CA GLU A 681 20.02 21.70 -6.88
C GLU A 681 19.65 22.16 -5.46
N LEU A 682 20.64 22.62 -4.66
CA LEU A 682 20.32 23.13 -3.32
C LEU A 682 19.38 24.34 -3.37
N GLY A 683 19.47 25.19 -4.41
CA GLY A 683 18.56 26.32 -4.60
C GLY A 683 17.10 25.92 -4.84
N SER A 684 16.86 24.70 -5.33
CA SER A 684 15.53 24.11 -5.51
C SER A 684 14.91 23.63 -4.19
N VAL A 685 15.73 23.46 -3.14
CA VAL A 685 15.33 22.74 -1.92
C VAL A 685 15.52 23.58 -0.66
N VAL A 686 16.57 24.37 -0.57
CA VAL A 686 16.81 25.28 0.55
C VAL A 686 16.20 26.63 0.16
N LEU A 687 15.32 27.20 0.99
CA LEU A 687 14.74 28.52 0.74
C LEU A 687 15.46 29.62 1.50
N PHE A 688 16.00 29.32 2.69
CA PHE A 688 16.78 30.22 3.54
C PHE A 688 17.63 29.39 4.48
#